data_AF-A0A5K7XBR3-F1
#
_entry.id   AF-A0A5K7XBR3-F1
#
_cell.length_a   1.000
_cell.length_b   1.000
_cell.length_c   1.000
_cell.angle_alpha   90.00
_cell.angle_beta   90.00
_cell.angle_gamma   90.00
#
_symmetry.space_group_name_H-M   'P 1'
#
loop_
_entity.id
_entity.type
_entity.pdbx_description
1 polymer ?
#
loop_
_entity_poly.entity_id
_entity_poly.type
_entity_poly.pdbx_seq_one_letter_code
_entity_poly.pdbx_strand_id
1 'polypeptide(L)'
;MKIASSPRLFGVACCFLLGSCCLKPAAASFYDTTEWQGPAGEAGDWFEPANWTNGVPAVTQHPQIPPNATIDNGGIARISGGTGRVQSIQIGLSQHGELVLEGGTLDAAYGIHLGSQPQSTGRLTINGGRVDAQGLFLGQNYGTGRVDQIGGHVDANDVTLGSTLFIFTQYSMPAAQTPDDYSRGEYNLAGGRVSSTNIQVGTGGVGDFRQTGGIVEIERRLTVGGSYSNFATLHESDEPVGGLFPQPVSPASDFSQNLVLLPTVPSRGHYELSGGSLTTAEFVIDNSGTVLQTGGSLRTDYLELTGNARYEFAAGSLRVESGLHANDDFDFAGSSVTLSAGSAIVNFAHAPKNAEHAKINVGPNSLTIFPAGYDVAANIGQFSTAGLVHFTGDDLSIPANRTVEGRGTITDHAIVGGKLLASQQILAAINLNGLELKAGGEVNLGDGMLNVPDDRTVIRNGSLKAAQINVYGTVDFSPLTTDPITGVWPRIFIYPQVTPGLARQTAGSVETSRLRITNGRYEISGGTLAVDVIDVGNAALGFPLLGSEEPLHSMTQRGGTVSVRMLDFNPTSFSLLDYRSSQDDGFYSEPLLPVPWPSSAGTARYEMHAGRLNADWITLNSGGRSYGSELIQTGGEVVVRELKIFGESSRYVLSGGSLQARRLQVGFREPVLEPSGNFAILDADAQVEVAGEFLLGSGAEFVAAAGSTIRLTRPDNIGNIDYPLVTGNSVAIHATDPQAVAGLNNLTLMFEGGSDIIATIEAAGVDRGPTLAGFYQNFSIDTLVIGGVEPASLSLVDLFQNQAGGTLPNALYVDHLVVNEGSTLNLNGLKLYYRTASIAASSLTADASFGIQVVPEPAAAVLAFVAAPLFIRRRAS
;
A
#
# COMPACT_ATOMS: atom_id res chain seq x y z
N MET A 1 46.58 10.14 24.75
CA MET A 1 46.67 10.30 26.21
C MET A 1 46.40 8.93 26.82
N LYS A 2 47.40 8.33 27.46
CA LYS A 2 47.39 6.98 28.05
C LYS A 2 46.73 7.01 29.44
N ILE A 3 46.28 5.83 29.87
CA ILE A 3 46.20 5.24 31.23
C ILE A 3 44.83 4.55 31.34
N ALA A 4 44.64 3.34 31.86
CA ALA A 4 45.40 2.10 32.05
C ALA A 4 44.44 1.20 32.86
N SER A 5 44.58 -0.10 32.66
CA SER A 5 43.75 -1.15 33.22
C SER A 5 44.25 -1.67 34.58
N SER A 6 43.30 -2.22 35.37
CA SER A 6 43.43 -3.45 36.20
C SER A 6 43.99 -3.32 37.66
N PRO A 7 43.95 -4.39 38.51
CA PRO A 7 42.87 -4.61 39.49
C PRO A 7 43.33 -5.19 40.87
N ARG A 8 42.34 -5.63 41.68
CA ARG A 8 42.35 -6.73 42.71
C ARG A 8 42.89 -6.55 44.15
N LEU A 9 41.96 -6.84 45.09
CA LEU A 9 41.98 -7.73 46.28
C LEU A 9 43.05 -7.62 47.38
N PHE A 10 42.58 -7.48 48.64
CA PHE A 10 42.89 -8.24 49.89
C PHE A 10 41.90 -7.71 50.96
N GLY A 11 41.26 -8.44 51.88
CA GLY A 11 41.18 -9.85 52.26
C GLY A 11 40.32 -9.99 53.55
N VAL A 12 39.69 -11.17 53.71
CA VAL A 12 39.51 -11.96 54.96
C VAL A 12 38.63 -11.43 56.14
N ALA A 13 37.41 -11.98 56.19
CA ALA A 13 36.76 -12.82 57.23
C ALA A 13 36.55 -12.41 58.71
N CYS A 14 35.33 -12.78 59.17
CA CYS A 14 34.88 -13.21 60.51
C CYS A 14 34.63 -12.16 61.61
N CYS A 15 33.38 -11.92 62.03
CA CYS A 15 32.62 -12.70 63.02
C CYS A 15 31.28 -12.03 63.40
N PHE A 16 30.31 -12.88 63.76
CA PHE A 16 28.92 -12.61 64.16
C PHE A 16 28.76 -11.69 65.38
N LEU A 17 27.73 -10.81 65.39
CA LEU A 17 26.74 -10.69 66.48
C LEU A 17 25.56 -9.76 66.13
N LEU A 18 24.38 -10.36 66.28
CA LEU A 18 22.99 -9.89 66.27
C LEU A 18 22.72 -8.39 66.60
N GLY A 19 21.95 -7.75 65.70
CA GLY A 19 21.30 -6.47 65.92
C GLY A 19 20.16 -6.26 64.91
N SER A 20 19.03 -6.92 65.12
CA SER A 20 17.77 -6.65 64.41
C SER A 20 17.32 -5.22 64.62
N CYS A 21 17.08 -4.51 63.51
CA CYS A 21 16.03 -3.50 63.25
C CYS A 21 16.50 -2.50 62.19
N CYS A 22 16.42 -2.88 60.91
CA CYS A 22 16.35 -1.95 59.77
C CYS A 22 15.61 -2.68 58.65
N LEU A 23 14.27 -2.60 58.67
CA LEU A 23 13.44 -2.95 57.53
C LEU A 23 13.89 -2.09 56.35
N LYS A 24 14.39 -2.70 55.28
CA LYS A 24 14.45 -2.05 53.97
C LYS A 24 13.00 -1.70 53.60
N PRO A 25 12.67 -0.46 53.22
CA PRO A 25 11.37 -0.22 52.60
C PRO A 25 11.30 -1.08 51.33
N ALA A 26 10.16 -1.75 51.15
CA ALA A 26 9.83 -2.45 49.93
C ALA A 26 10.04 -1.49 48.74
N ALA A 27 10.59 -1.98 47.64
CA ALA A 27 10.64 -1.22 46.40
C ALA A 27 9.20 -0.81 46.04
N ALA A 28 8.89 0.48 46.14
CA ALA A 28 7.62 1.03 45.70
C ALA A 28 7.44 0.66 44.22
N SER A 29 6.28 0.10 43.88
CA SER A 29 5.95 -0.21 42.49
C SER A 29 5.94 1.08 41.68
N PHE A 30 6.59 1.08 40.52
CA PHE A 30 6.87 2.25 39.69
C PHE A 30 5.64 2.99 39.09
N TYR A 31 4.42 2.76 39.58
CA TYR A 31 3.19 3.41 39.16
C TYR A 31 2.25 3.67 40.35
N ASP A 32 2.74 4.37 41.36
CA ASP A 32 1.88 4.76 42.48
C ASP A 32 0.79 5.71 41.95
N THR A 33 -0.44 5.18 41.89
CA THR A 33 -1.64 5.96 41.62
C THR A 33 -2.04 6.65 42.93
N THR A 34 -2.34 7.94 42.88
CA THR A 34 -2.86 8.68 44.05
C THR A 34 -4.34 8.91 43.87
N GLU A 35 -5.12 8.59 44.90
CA GLU A 35 -6.58 8.63 44.86
C GLU A 35 -7.10 9.78 45.70
N TRP A 36 -8.10 10.49 45.19
CA TRP A 36 -8.75 11.58 45.91
C TRP A 36 -9.48 11.05 47.15
N GLN A 37 -9.26 11.73 48.29
CA GLN A 37 -9.83 11.41 49.61
C GLN A 37 -10.74 12.52 50.12
N GLY A 38 -10.93 13.62 49.37
CA GLY A 38 -11.86 14.67 49.75
C GLY A 38 -13.29 14.14 49.90
N PRO A 39 -14.12 14.68 50.83
CA PRO A 39 -15.47 14.19 51.07
C PRO A 39 -16.35 14.23 49.81
N ALA A 40 -17.22 13.24 49.65
CA ALA A 40 -18.17 13.20 48.54
C ALA A 40 -19.11 14.43 48.57
N GLY A 41 -19.28 15.07 47.41
CA GLY A 41 -20.13 16.27 47.26
C GLY A 41 -19.56 17.58 47.81
N GLU A 42 -18.39 17.56 48.45
CA GLU A 42 -17.70 18.78 48.92
C GLU A 42 -16.46 19.07 48.06
N ALA A 43 -16.21 20.35 47.79
CA ALA A 43 -15.04 20.80 47.06
C ALA A 43 -13.81 20.89 47.97
N GLY A 44 -12.77 20.12 47.66
CA GLY A 44 -11.46 20.18 48.31
C GLY A 44 -10.41 20.83 47.41
N ASP A 45 -9.42 21.49 48.03
CA ASP A 45 -8.26 22.03 47.31
C ASP A 45 -7.37 20.90 46.79
N TRP A 46 -7.06 20.92 45.49
CA TRP A 46 -6.14 19.99 44.84
C TRP A 46 -4.78 19.90 45.55
N PHE A 47 -4.28 21.02 46.07
CA PHE A 47 -2.95 21.13 46.66
C PHE A 47 -2.88 20.82 48.14
N GLU A 48 -4.00 20.41 48.77
CA GLU A 48 -4.00 19.92 50.14
C GLU A 48 -3.61 18.43 50.17
N PRO A 49 -2.43 18.06 50.71
CA PRO A 49 -1.98 16.67 50.71
C PRO A 49 -2.94 15.70 51.39
N ALA A 50 -3.73 16.17 52.38
CA ALA A 50 -4.72 15.32 53.05
C ALA A 50 -5.85 14.84 52.14
N ASN A 51 -6.06 15.50 50.99
CA ASN A 51 -7.06 15.08 50.00
C ASN A 51 -6.57 13.98 49.07
N TRP A 52 -5.39 13.40 49.30
CA TRP A 52 -4.79 12.39 48.42
C TRP A 52 -4.15 11.24 49.20
N THR A 53 -4.37 9.99 48.77
CA THR A 53 -3.82 8.80 49.47
C THR A 53 -2.29 8.80 49.53
N ASN A 54 -1.62 9.29 48.49
CA ASN A 54 -0.17 9.33 48.37
C ASN A 54 0.38 10.77 48.31
N GLY A 55 -0.34 11.72 48.92
CA GLY A 55 -0.05 13.15 48.84
C GLY A 55 -0.41 13.76 47.48
N VAL A 56 -0.24 15.08 47.37
CA VAL A 56 -0.60 15.84 46.16
C VAL A 56 0.10 15.22 44.95
N PRO A 57 -0.63 14.92 43.85
CA PRO A 57 -0.04 14.56 42.58
C PRO A 57 0.90 15.68 42.14
N ALA A 58 2.19 15.46 42.34
CA ALA A 58 3.24 16.43 42.09
C ALA A 58 4.53 15.68 41.72
N VAL A 59 5.45 16.39 41.05
CA VAL A 59 6.73 15.87 40.54
C VAL A 59 7.75 15.63 41.66
N THR A 60 7.33 15.16 42.83
CA THR A 60 8.15 15.23 44.05
C THR A 60 9.17 14.11 44.16
N GLN A 61 9.19 13.09 43.28
CA GLN A 61 10.20 12.01 43.39
C GLN A 61 10.90 11.59 42.09
N HIS A 62 10.32 11.84 40.90
CA HIS A 62 11.00 11.59 39.63
C HIS A 62 10.73 12.74 38.64
N PRO A 63 11.73 13.56 38.27
CA PRO A 63 11.54 14.72 37.40
C PRO A 63 11.08 14.39 35.97
N GLN A 64 10.91 13.10 35.64
CA GLN A 64 10.56 12.67 34.28
C GLN A 64 9.19 12.00 34.14
N ILE A 65 8.53 11.57 35.23
CA ILE A 65 7.21 10.90 35.12
C ILE A 65 6.36 11.28 36.36
N PRO A 66 5.34 12.15 36.21
CA PRO A 66 4.38 12.41 37.29
C PRO A 66 3.54 11.17 37.63
N PRO A 67 2.88 11.08 38.80
CA PRO A 67 2.01 9.95 39.12
C PRO A 67 0.68 10.01 38.36
N ASN A 68 -0.02 8.88 38.27
CA ASN A 68 -1.43 8.86 37.88
C ASN A 68 -2.31 9.33 39.04
N ALA A 69 -3.40 10.03 38.73
CA ALA A 69 -4.36 10.50 39.72
C ALA A 69 -5.77 9.96 39.42
N THR A 70 -6.54 9.66 40.46
CA THR A 70 -7.92 9.19 40.31
C THR A 70 -8.86 9.94 41.24
N ILE A 71 -9.94 10.49 40.71
CA ILE A 71 -11.07 11.09 41.44
C ILE A 71 -12.29 10.20 41.19
N ASP A 72 -12.56 9.25 42.07
CA ASP A 72 -13.59 8.21 41.86
C ASP A 72 -14.42 7.89 43.11
N ASN A 73 -14.54 8.86 44.03
CA ASN A 73 -15.23 8.69 45.32
C ASN A 73 -16.45 9.62 45.48
N GLY A 74 -16.93 10.24 44.39
CA GLY A 74 -17.97 11.26 44.40
C GLY A 74 -17.52 12.63 44.92
N GLY A 75 -16.24 12.81 45.24
CA GLY A 75 -15.65 14.07 45.67
C GLY A 75 -15.43 15.06 44.52
N ILE A 76 -15.22 16.33 44.90
CA ILE A 76 -14.95 17.42 43.96
C ILE A 76 -13.54 17.96 44.25
N ALA A 77 -12.60 17.80 43.32
CA ALA A 77 -11.30 18.45 43.41
C ALA A 77 -11.36 19.85 42.80
N ARG A 78 -10.64 20.82 43.37
CA ARG A 78 -10.61 22.21 42.89
C ARG A 78 -9.19 22.71 42.71
N ILE A 79 -8.90 23.27 41.54
CA ILE A 79 -7.68 24.02 41.23
C ILE A 79 -8.07 25.48 41.03
N SER A 80 -7.78 26.34 42.01
CA SER A 80 -8.05 27.78 41.95
C SER A 80 -6.83 28.61 41.53
N GLY A 81 -5.63 28.02 41.60
CA GLY A 81 -4.34 28.60 41.23
C GLY A 81 -3.26 27.52 41.19
N GLY A 82 -2.00 27.87 40.88
CA GLY A 82 -0.89 26.90 40.82
C GLY A 82 -0.94 25.97 39.59
N THR A 83 -0.15 24.89 39.61
CA THR A 83 -0.09 23.90 38.52
C THR A 83 -0.22 22.48 39.10
N GLY A 84 -1.34 21.81 38.85
CA GLY A 84 -1.50 20.39 39.12
C GLY A 84 -0.88 19.57 38.00
N ARG A 85 0.14 18.77 38.31
CA ARG A 85 0.86 17.94 37.32
C ARG A 85 0.57 16.46 37.54
N VAL A 86 0.12 15.78 36.50
CA VAL A 86 -0.22 14.36 36.51
C VAL A 86 0.28 13.68 35.23
N GLN A 87 0.50 12.38 35.28
CA GLN A 87 0.78 11.61 34.06
C GLN A 87 -0.52 11.37 33.30
N SER A 88 -1.49 10.77 33.97
CA SER A 88 -2.87 10.66 33.53
C SER A 88 -3.78 10.91 34.72
N ILE A 89 -4.98 11.43 34.47
CA ILE A 89 -6.03 11.55 35.49
C ILE A 89 -7.31 10.88 35.03
N GLN A 90 -7.90 10.08 35.93
CA GLN A 90 -9.21 9.47 35.75
C GLN A 90 -10.20 10.15 36.69
N ILE A 91 -11.28 10.68 36.15
CA ILE A 91 -12.35 11.35 36.88
C ILE A 91 -13.63 10.56 36.62
N GLY A 92 -14.17 9.93 37.66
CA GLY A 92 -15.22 8.92 37.51
C GLY A 92 -14.70 7.71 36.73
N LEU A 93 -13.76 6.96 37.33
CA LEU A 93 -13.28 5.71 36.74
C LEU A 93 -14.41 4.67 36.75
N SER A 94 -14.92 4.33 37.93
CA SER A 94 -15.95 3.31 38.17
C SER A 94 -17.20 3.89 38.85
N GLN A 95 -17.09 5.09 39.40
CA GLN A 95 -18.12 5.82 40.12
C GLN A 95 -18.21 7.26 39.59
N HIS A 96 -18.55 8.20 40.49
CA HIS A 96 -18.69 9.62 40.19
C HIS A 96 -17.40 10.35 40.58
N GLY A 97 -17.00 11.34 39.79
CA GLY A 97 -15.91 12.26 40.15
C GLY A 97 -16.07 13.60 39.47
N GLU A 98 -15.60 14.67 40.13
CA GLU A 98 -15.60 16.01 39.56
C GLU A 98 -14.28 16.75 39.80
N LEU A 99 -13.83 17.50 38.80
CA LEU A 99 -12.74 18.46 38.90
C LEU A 99 -13.23 19.85 38.47
N VAL A 100 -12.94 20.88 39.27
CA VAL A 100 -13.25 22.29 38.98
C VAL A 100 -11.97 23.10 38.83
N LEU A 101 -11.76 23.69 37.66
CA LEU A 101 -10.67 24.61 37.36
C LEU A 101 -11.19 26.06 37.37
N GLU A 102 -10.98 26.76 38.49
CA GLU A 102 -11.33 28.19 38.61
C GLU A 102 -10.20 29.11 38.14
N GLY A 103 -8.96 28.61 38.20
CA GLY A 103 -7.73 29.28 37.78
C GLY A 103 -6.56 28.28 37.74
N GLY A 104 -5.32 28.76 37.58
CA GLY A 104 -4.15 27.87 37.55
C GLY A 104 -4.06 27.00 36.29
N THR A 105 -3.35 25.88 36.40
CA THR A 105 -3.09 24.96 35.29
C THR A 105 -3.25 23.50 35.71
N LEU A 106 -3.95 22.69 34.91
CA LEU A 106 -3.85 21.24 34.95
C LEU A 106 -2.96 20.80 33.79
N ASP A 107 -1.84 20.16 34.08
CA ASP A 107 -0.82 19.70 33.12
C ASP A 107 -0.74 18.16 33.20
N ALA A 108 -1.42 17.49 32.27
CA ALA A 108 -1.57 16.04 32.19
C ALA A 108 -0.76 15.48 31.02
N ALA A 109 0.35 14.81 31.31
CA ALA A 109 1.32 14.41 30.27
C ALA A 109 0.72 13.50 29.17
N TYR A 110 -0.24 12.65 29.51
CA TYR A 110 -0.89 11.71 28.58
C TYR A 110 -2.37 11.99 28.37
N GLY A 111 -3.17 12.01 29.45
CA GLY A 111 -4.61 11.96 29.25
C GLY A 111 -5.43 12.36 30.45
N ILE A 112 -6.57 12.99 30.17
CA ILE A 112 -7.67 13.23 31.11
C ILE A 112 -8.82 12.35 30.64
N HIS A 113 -9.29 11.46 31.51
CA HIS A 113 -10.37 10.51 31.20
C HIS A 113 -11.56 10.79 32.10
N LEU A 114 -12.73 11.06 31.52
CA LEU A 114 -13.97 11.37 32.24
C LEU A 114 -14.99 10.26 32.00
N GLY A 115 -15.41 9.55 33.05
CA GLY A 115 -16.41 8.48 32.92
C GLY A 115 -15.89 7.32 32.06
N SER A 116 -15.01 6.48 32.62
CA SER A 116 -14.23 5.50 31.83
C SER A 116 -14.74 4.05 31.89
N GLN A 117 -15.73 3.76 32.72
CA GLN A 117 -16.33 2.42 32.87
C GLN A 117 -17.87 2.50 32.85
N PRO A 118 -18.58 1.37 32.68
CA PRO A 118 -20.04 1.37 32.68
C PRO A 118 -20.63 2.08 33.91
N GLN A 119 -21.62 2.94 33.69
CA GLN A 119 -22.34 3.70 34.75
C GLN A 119 -21.50 4.72 35.53
N SER A 120 -20.20 4.84 35.25
CA SER A 120 -19.36 5.89 35.84
C SER A 120 -19.71 7.26 35.26
N THR A 121 -19.52 8.31 36.06
CA THR A 121 -19.69 9.69 35.61
C THR A 121 -18.49 10.55 35.98
N GLY A 122 -17.85 11.15 34.98
CA GLY A 122 -16.74 12.08 35.16
C GLY A 122 -17.12 13.48 34.73
N ARG A 123 -16.85 14.49 35.55
CA ARG A 123 -17.12 15.89 35.23
C ARG A 123 -15.89 16.78 35.37
N LEU A 124 -15.67 17.65 34.40
CA LEU A 124 -14.66 18.70 34.43
C LEU A 124 -15.32 20.06 34.17
N THR A 125 -15.28 20.95 35.16
CA THR A 125 -15.79 22.33 35.03
C THR A 125 -14.63 23.30 34.89
N ILE A 126 -14.59 24.09 33.81
CA ILE A 126 -13.51 25.04 33.51
C ILE A 126 -14.07 26.46 33.51
N ASN A 127 -13.89 27.15 34.63
CA ASN A 127 -14.29 28.55 34.81
C ASN A 127 -13.16 29.52 34.42
N GLY A 128 -11.91 29.07 34.49
CA GLY A 128 -10.70 29.84 34.19
C GLY A 128 -9.48 28.92 34.06
N GLY A 129 -8.27 29.50 34.02
CA GLY A 129 -7.03 28.73 33.99
C GLY A 129 -6.69 28.09 32.64
N ARG A 130 -5.83 27.07 32.68
CA ARG A 130 -5.33 26.32 31.51
C ARG A 130 -5.38 24.81 31.76
N VAL A 131 -5.81 24.03 30.77
CA VAL A 131 -5.66 22.57 30.73
C VAL A 131 -4.69 22.26 29.60
N ASP A 132 -3.59 21.59 29.90
CA ASP A 132 -2.64 21.04 28.94
C ASP A 132 -2.69 19.52 29.03
N ALA A 133 -3.03 18.84 27.95
CA ALA A 133 -3.08 17.39 27.92
C ALA A 133 -2.63 16.84 26.56
N GLN A 134 -2.12 15.61 26.50
CA GLN A 134 -2.02 14.94 25.19
C GLN A 134 -3.41 14.50 24.71
N GLY A 135 -4.29 14.02 25.61
CA GLY A 135 -5.65 13.62 25.25
C GLY A 135 -6.70 14.02 26.29
N LEU A 136 -7.91 14.32 25.83
CA LEU A 136 -9.09 14.55 26.65
C LEU A 136 -10.21 13.64 26.17
N PHE A 137 -10.52 12.62 26.96
CA PHE A 137 -11.44 11.54 26.60
C PHE A 137 -12.69 11.58 27.50
N LEU A 138 -13.87 11.75 26.89
CA LEU A 138 -15.14 11.91 27.59
C LEU A 138 -16.07 10.75 27.26
N GLY A 139 -16.48 9.99 28.26
CA GLY A 139 -17.33 8.83 28.09
C GLY A 139 -16.60 7.74 27.34
N GLN A 140 -15.72 7.03 28.04
CA GLN A 140 -15.08 5.81 27.52
C GLN A 140 -15.76 4.57 28.10
N ASN A 141 -15.75 3.48 27.33
CA ASN A 141 -16.23 2.16 27.78
C ASN A 141 -17.54 2.22 28.58
N TYR A 142 -18.59 2.76 27.97
CA TYR A 142 -19.94 2.85 28.55
C TYR A 142 -20.10 3.81 29.75
N GLY A 143 -19.09 4.63 30.05
CA GLY A 143 -19.20 5.72 31.03
C GLY A 143 -19.75 7.01 30.42
N THR A 144 -20.08 7.96 31.29
CA THR A 144 -20.52 9.30 30.91
C THR A 144 -19.48 10.35 31.31
N GLY A 145 -18.86 11.01 30.35
CA GLY A 145 -17.92 12.11 30.58
C GLY A 145 -18.52 13.45 30.18
N ARG A 146 -18.29 14.49 30.99
CA ARG A 146 -18.80 15.84 30.70
C ARG A 146 -17.78 16.93 30.99
N VAL A 147 -17.64 17.87 30.05
CA VAL A 147 -16.91 19.13 30.25
C VAL A 147 -17.89 20.29 30.16
N ASP A 148 -17.83 21.20 31.13
CA ASP A 148 -18.50 22.50 31.09
C ASP A 148 -17.44 23.61 31.12
N GLN A 149 -17.22 24.30 29.99
CA GLN A 149 -16.23 25.37 29.86
C GLN A 149 -16.91 26.73 29.66
N ILE A 150 -16.80 27.60 30.66
CA ILE A 150 -17.28 28.99 30.59
C ILE A 150 -16.15 30.01 30.42
N GLY A 151 -14.89 29.58 30.61
CA GLY A 151 -13.68 30.41 30.48
C GLY A 151 -12.41 29.56 30.30
N GLY A 152 -11.23 30.18 30.49
CA GLY A 152 -9.95 29.46 30.44
C GLY A 152 -9.52 28.98 29.05
N HIS A 153 -8.51 28.13 29.02
CA HIS A 153 -7.93 27.57 27.80
C HIS A 153 -7.70 26.07 27.94
N VAL A 154 -8.14 25.28 26.96
CA VAL A 154 -7.82 23.86 26.82
C VAL A 154 -6.90 23.69 25.62
N ASP A 155 -5.76 23.06 25.83
CA ASP A 155 -4.79 22.68 24.81
C ASP A 155 -4.60 21.15 24.91
N ALA A 156 -5.22 20.42 23.98
CA ALA A 156 -5.20 18.96 23.99
C ALA A 156 -5.00 18.39 22.59
N ASN A 157 -3.97 17.57 22.35
CA ASN A 157 -3.72 17.06 20.98
C ASN A 157 -4.94 16.32 20.43
N ASP A 158 -5.59 15.49 21.25
CA ASP A 158 -6.80 14.78 20.88
C ASP A 158 -7.93 15.04 21.89
N VAL A 159 -9.12 15.41 21.39
CA VAL A 159 -10.36 15.46 22.18
C VAL A 159 -11.34 14.45 21.62
N THR A 160 -11.81 13.51 22.43
CA THR A 160 -12.72 12.44 21.99
C THR A 160 -13.93 12.35 22.90
N LEU A 161 -15.13 12.42 22.31
CA LEU A 161 -16.40 12.37 23.01
C LEU A 161 -17.18 11.14 22.60
N GLY A 162 -17.59 10.30 23.56
CA GLY A 162 -18.39 9.11 23.32
C GLY A 162 -17.63 8.09 22.47
N SER A 163 -16.49 7.62 22.97
CA SER A 163 -15.70 6.59 22.30
C SER A 163 -15.76 5.26 23.03
N THR A 164 -15.98 4.19 22.28
CA THR A 164 -15.79 2.84 22.80
C THR A 164 -14.44 2.33 22.30
N LEU A 165 -13.44 2.36 23.17
CA LEU A 165 -12.13 1.79 22.87
C LEU A 165 -12.32 0.26 22.81
N PHE A 166 -12.46 -0.28 21.60
CA PHE A 166 -12.53 -1.72 21.36
C PHE A 166 -11.16 -2.35 21.64
N ILE A 167 -10.81 -2.48 22.93
CA ILE A 167 -9.77 -3.41 23.33
C ILE A 167 -10.45 -4.79 23.32
N PHE A 168 -9.97 -5.70 22.48
CA PHE A 168 -10.45 -7.08 22.27
C PHE A 168 -10.45 -7.98 23.52
N THR A 169 -10.37 -7.43 24.73
CA THR A 169 -10.38 -8.16 25.98
C THR A 169 -11.81 -8.57 26.31
N GLN A 170 -12.18 -9.80 25.93
CA GLN A 170 -13.03 -10.83 26.59
C GLN A 170 -14.23 -10.44 27.50
N TYR A 171 -14.60 -9.17 27.66
CA TYR A 171 -15.77 -8.79 28.44
C TYR A 171 -17.01 -9.12 27.61
N SER A 172 -17.63 -10.23 27.97
CA SER A 172 -18.97 -10.60 27.54
C SER A 172 -19.92 -9.45 27.82
N MET A 173 -20.35 -8.76 26.76
CA MET A 173 -21.37 -7.74 26.87
C MET A 173 -22.64 -8.37 27.47
N PRO A 174 -23.22 -7.82 28.55
CA PRO A 174 -24.50 -8.30 29.04
C PRO A 174 -25.56 -8.13 27.94
N ALA A 175 -26.31 -9.20 27.66
CA ALA A 175 -27.13 -9.36 26.45
C ALA A 175 -28.39 -8.47 26.33
N ALA A 176 -28.48 -7.34 27.03
CA ALA A 176 -29.68 -6.50 27.05
C ALA A 176 -29.39 -5.04 27.44
N GLN A 177 -28.47 -4.37 26.74
CA GLN A 177 -28.26 -2.93 26.95
C GLN A 177 -29.13 -2.11 25.99
N THR A 178 -29.84 -1.11 26.51
CA THR A 178 -30.61 -0.17 25.70
C THR A 178 -29.67 0.85 25.05
N PRO A 179 -30.10 1.60 24.02
CA PRO A 179 -29.29 2.67 23.43
C PRO A 179 -28.76 3.73 24.40
N ASP A 180 -29.29 3.79 25.62
CA ASP A 180 -28.85 4.72 26.66
C ASP A 180 -27.62 4.22 27.44
N ASP A 181 -27.26 2.94 27.31
CA ASP A 181 -26.13 2.33 28.03
C ASP A 181 -24.78 2.51 27.33
N TYR A 182 -24.73 3.19 26.17
CA TYR A 182 -23.50 3.42 25.42
C TYR A 182 -22.62 4.53 26.03
N SER A 183 -21.35 4.52 25.66
CA SER A 183 -20.39 5.56 26.05
C SER A 183 -20.91 6.95 25.64
N ARG A 184 -20.96 7.90 26.59
CA ARG A 184 -21.51 9.24 26.37
C ARG A 184 -20.52 10.34 26.73
N GLY A 185 -20.10 11.14 25.76
CA GLY A 185 -19.25 12.30 25.99
C GLY A 185 -19.99 13.60 25.68
N GLU A 186 -19.97 14.55 26.60
CA GLU A 186 -20.58 15.88 26.44
C GLU A 186 -19.57 16.99 26.65
N TYR A 187 -19.52 17.97 25.73
CA TYR A 187 -18.68 19.15 25.88
C TYR A 187 -19.52 20.40 25.65
N ASN A 188 -19.65 21.25 26.67
CA ASN A 188 -20.36 22.53 26.58
C ASN A 188 -19.36 23.68 26.63
N LEU A 189 -19.15 24.35 25.50
CA LEU A 189 -18.29 25.53 25.39
C LEU A 189 -19.14 26.81 25.32
N ALA A 190 -19.17 27.57 26.42
CA ALA A 190 -19.83 28.87 26.49
C ALA A 190 -18.85 30.05 26.40
N GLY A 191 -17.58 29.84 26.73
CA GLY A 191 -16.53 30.86 26.67
C GLY A 191 -15.14 30.25 26.81
N GLY A 192 -14.09 31.04 26.59
CA GLY A 192 -12.70 30.54 26.60
C GLY A 192 -12.24 30.05 25.22
N ARG A 193 -11.23 29.18 25.21
CA ARG A 193 -10.59 28.67 23.99
C ARG A 193 -10.26 27.18 24.11
N VAL A 194 -10.56 26.41 23.07
CA VAL A 194 -10.12 25.02 22.88
C VAL A 194 -9.17 24.99 21.68
N SER A 195 -7.97 24.47 21.88
CA SER A 195 -6.98 24.21 20.84
C SER A 195 -6.67 22.72 20.82
N SER A 196 -6.71 22.11 19.64
CA SER A 196 -6.49 20.68 19.49
C SER A 196 -5.92 20.31 18.12
N THR A 197 -5.24 19.18 18.00
CA THR A 197 -4.89 18.63 16.68
C THR A 197 -6.08 17.92 16.07
N ASN A 198 -6.82 17.12 16.86
CA ASN A 198 -8.01 16.40 16.43
C ASN A 198 -9.14 16.47 17.45
N ILE A 199 -10.36 16.70 16.97
CA ILE A 199 -11.57 16.49 17.77
C ILE A 199 -12.43 15.41 17.11
N GLN A 200 -12.91 14.47 17.91
CA GLN A 200 -13.78 13.38 17.48
C GLN A 200 -15.03 13.36 18.35
N VAL A 201 -16.21 13.38 17.72
CA VAL A 201 -17.51 13.43 18.40
C VAL A 201 -18.35 12.24 17.97
N GLY A 202 -18.51 11.26 18.85
CA GLY A 202 -19.37 10.09 18.63
C GLY A 202 -18.68 8.90 17.97
N THR A 203 -17.37 8.75 18.09
CA THR A 203 -16.61 7.62 17.51
C THR A 203 -16.88 6.33 18.30
N GLY A 204 -18.01 5.66 18.03
CA GLY A 204 -18.36 4.36 18.64
C GLY A 204 -19.22 4.46 19.91
N GLY A 205 -19.81 5.63 20.13
CA GLY A 205 -20.74 5.94 21.21
C GLY A 205 -21.52 7.22 20.87
N VAL A 206 -22.04 7.89 21.90
CA VAL A 206 -22.78 9.15 21.76
C VAL A 206 -21.88 10.33 22.17
N GLY A 207 -21.50 11.15 21.20
CA GLY A 207 -20.78 12.40 21.45
C GLY A 207 -21.67 13.61 21.20
N ASP A 208 -21.66 14.59 22.11
CA ASP A 208 -22.38 15.86 21.97
C ASP A 208 -21.44 17.04 22.29
N PHE A 209 -21.15 17.87 21.29
CA PHE A 209 -20.35 19.08 21.44
C PHE A 209 -21.22 20.30 21.17
N ARG A 210 -21.43 21.16 22.19
CA ARG A 210 -22.24 22.37 22.08
C ARG A 210 -21.39 23.62 22.26
N GLN A 211 -21.26 24.40 21.20
CA GLN A 211 -20.56 25.68 21.19
C GLN A 211 -21.55 26.84 21.15
N THR A 212 -21.77 27.47 22.31
CA THR A 212 -22.59 28.69 22.45
C THR A 212 -21.74 29.97 22.47
N GLY A 213 -20.42 29.84 22.62
CA GLY A 213 -19.45 30.93 22.59
C GLY A 213 -18.00 30.44 22.46
N GLY A 214 -17.04 31.29 22.82
CA GLY A 214 -15.61 30.93 22.81
C GLY A 214 -15.01 30.68 21.42
N ILE A 215 -13.80 30.13 21.41
CA ILE A 215 -13.00 29.85 20.21
C ILE A 215 -12.61 28.37 20.21
N VAL A 216 -12.88 27.65 19.12
CA VAL A 216 -12.35 26.30 18.87
C VAL A 216 -11.41 26.37 17.67
N GLU A 217 -10.16 25.97 17.86
CA GLU A 217 -9.15 25.89 16.81
C GLU A 217 -8.60 24.47 16.73
N ILE A 218 -8.76 23.84 15.57
CA ILE A 218 -8.37 22.46 15.32
C ILE A 218 -7.34 22.45 14.20
N GLU A 219 -6.12 22.02 14.49
CA GLU A 219 -5.01 22.08 13.54
C GLU A 219 -5.24 21.18 12.33
N ARG A 220 -5.77 19.96 12.56
CA ARG A 220 -5.86 18.95 11.51
C ARG A 220 -7.29 18.56 11.16
N ARG A 221 -8.06 17.98 12.10
CA ARG A 221 -9.35 17.36 11.75
C ARG A 221 -10.38 17.39 12.88
N LEU A 222 -11.58 17.86 12.55
CA LEU A 222 -12.82 17.62 13.30
C LEU A 222 -13.60 16.50 12.63
N THR A 223 -13.96 15.47 13.38
CA THR A 223 -14.86 14.40 12.92
C THR A 223 -16.10 14.33 13.80
N VAL A 224 -17.28 14.38 13.19
CA VAL A 224 -18.58 14.24 13.86
C VAL A 224 -19.29 13.02 13.29
N GLY A 225 -19.60 12.05 14.15
CA GLY A 225 -20.01 10.70 13.77
C GLY A 225 -18.81 9.77 13.63
N GLY A 226 -19.06 8.52 13.25
CA GLY A 226 -17.98 7.58 12.96
C GLY A 226 -18.45 6.29 12.31
N SER A 227 -17.71 5.87 11.28
CA SER A 227 -17.88 4.58 10.61
C SER A 227 -17.24 3.43 11.42
N TYR A 228 -17.99 2.83 12.34
CA TYR A 228 -17.71 1.44 12.74
C TYR A 228 -18.26 0.42 11.73
N SER A 229 -18.69 0.86 10.54
CA SER A 229 -19.35 0.02 9.54
C SER A 229 -18.44 -0.96 8.79
N ASN A 230 -17.12 -1.00 9.03
CA ASN A 230 -16.21 -1.81 8.19
C ASN A 230 -15.73 -3.13 8.83
N PHE A 231 -16.23 -3.52 10.00
CA PHE A 231 -16.16 -4.92 10.44
C PHE A 231 -17.51 -5.59 10.17
N ALA A 232 -17.73 -5.95 8.90
CA ALA A 232 -18.70 -6.93 8.42
C ALA A 232 -20.13 -6.83 9.00
N THR A 233 -20.86 -5.75 8.67
CA THR A 233 -22.33 -5.85 8.61
C THR A 233 -22.71 -6.00 7.15
N LEU A 234 -23.09 -7.22 6.75
CA LEU A 234 -23.71 -7.48 5.45
C LEU A 234 -25.06 -6.75 5.45
N HIS A 235 -25.14 -5.65 4.71
CA HIS A 235 -26.40 -4.97 4.44
C HIS A 235 -27.26 -5.89 3.55
N GLU A 236 -28.23 -6.60 4.13
CA GLU A 236 -29.45 -6.97 3.41
C GLU A 236 -30.33 -5.71 3.33
N SER A 237 -30.23 -4.95 2.24
CA SER A 237 -31.18 -3.88 1.95
C SER A 237 -32.21 -4.37 0.93
N ASP A 238 -33.49 -4.39 1.34
CA ASP A 238 -34.67 -4.73 0.52
C ASP A 238 -35.14 -3.59 -0.43
N GLU A 239 -34.28 -2.61 -0.77
CA GLU A 239 -34.62 -1.52 -1.69
C GLU A 239 -33.53 -1.38 -2.79
N PRO A 240 -33.89 -1.40 -4.08
CA PRO A 240 -32.94 -1.28 -5.18
C PRO A 240 -32.51 0.18 -5.35
N VAL A 241 -31.50 0.62 -4.59
CA VAL A 241 -30.78 1.85 -4.89
C VAL A 241 -29.87 1.60 -6.09
N GLY A 242 -30.20 2.23 -7.22
CA GLY A 242 -29.36 2.27 -8.41
C GLY A 242 -28.09 3.07 -8.16
N GLY A 243 -27.08 2.43 -7.59
CA GLY A 243 -25.72 2.94 -7.42
C GLY A 243 -24.75 1.77 -7.58
N LEU A 244 -23.82 1.92 -8.51
CA LEU A 244 -22.83 0.92 -8.91
C LEU A 244 -22.15 0.28 -7.69
N PHE A 245 -22.45 -1.01 -7.45
CA PHE A 245 -21.68 -2.09 -6.78
C PHE A 245 -22.58 -2.99 -5.90
N PRO A 246 -23.21 -4.04 -6.45
CA PRO A 246 -23.63 -5.18 -5.66
C PRO A 246 -22.44 -6.13 -5.47
N GLN A 247 -21.95 -6.30 -4.24
CA GLN A 247 -21.10 -7.44 -3.88
C GLN A 247 -22.02 -8.63 -3.57
N PRO A 248 -21.99 -9.74 -4.35
CA PRO A 248 -22.74 -10.92 -4.00
C PRO A 248 -22.06 -11.64 -2.84
N VAL A 249 -22.76 -11.72 -1.71
CA VAL A 249 -22.36 -12.54 -0.57
C VAL A 249 -22.57 -14.00 -0.92
N SER A 250 -21.49 -14.79 -0.87
CA SER A 250 -21.56 -16.25 -0.91
C SER A 250 -22.02 -16.76 0.46
N PRO A 251 -23.09 -17.58 0.55
CA PRO A 251 -23.43 -18.27 1.78
C PRO A 251 -22.59 -19.53 1.87
N ALA A 252 -21.49 -19.50 2.65
CA ALA A 252 -20.99 -20.60 3.49
C ALA A 252 -19.50 -20.44 3.84
N SER A 253 -19.20 -20.23 5.13
CA SER A 253 -18.25 -21.08 5.87
C SER A 253 -18.41 -20.87 7.37
N ASP A 254 -18.39 -21.99 8.07
CA ASP A 254 -18.69 -22.24 9.48
C ASP A 254 -17.67 -21.59 10.45
N PHE A 255 -17.80 -20.28 10.70
CA PHE A 255 -17.19 -19.59 11.84
C PHE A 255 -18.10 -19.75 13.08
N SER A 256 -18.21 -20.96 13.62
CA SER A 256 -18.97 -21.25 14.84
C SER A 256 -18.13 -21.15 16.14
N GLN A 257 -17.02 -20.42 16.15
CA GLN A 257 -16.50 -19.85 17.40
C GLN A 257 -17.05 -18.43 17.60
N ASN A 258 -18.29 -18.36 18.10
CA ASN A 258 -18.93 -17.16 18.68
C ASN A 258 -18.51 -15.82 18.05
N LEU A 259 -18.60 -15.67 16.73
CA LEU A 259 -18.78 -14.34 16.15
C LEU A 259 -20.21 -13.94 16.50
N VAL A 260 -20.39 -13.52 17.75
CA VAL A 260 -21.56 -12.74 18.13
C VAL A 260 -21.45 -11.51 17.25
N LEU A 261 -22.30 -11.42 16.22
CA LEU A 261 -22.60 -10.17 15.55
C LEU A 261 -23.09 -9.25 16.66
N LEU A 262 -22.15 -8.50 17.24
CA LEU A 262 -22.48 -7.51 18.24
C LEU A 262 -23.45 -6.57 17.52
N PRO A 263 -24.61 -6.26 18.13
CA PRO A 263 -25.52 -5.30 17.55
C PRO A 263 -24.69 -4.06 17.18
N THR A 264 -24.87 -3.55 15.95
CA THR A 264 -24.22 -2.32 15.50
C THR A 264 -24.45 -1.27 16.56
N VAL A 265 -23.38 -0.93 17.29
CA VAL A 265 -23.45 0.13 18.29
C VAL A 265 -23.82 1.40 17.53
N PRO A 266 -24.94 2.07 17.85
CA PRO A 266 -25.28 3.34 17.24
C PRO A 266 -24.23 4.37 17.66
N SER A 267 -23.17 4.50 16.86
CA SER A 267 -22.33 5.69 16.87
C SER A 267 -23.25 6.85 16.52
N ARG A 268 -23.21 7.93 17.31
CA ARG A 268 -23.91 9.18 17.01
C ARG A 268 -23.04 10.35 17.44
N GLY A 269 -22.66 11.18 16.47
CA GLY A 269 -21.99 12.44 16.75
C GLY A 269 -22.94 13.61 16.57
N HIS A 270 -23.00 14.51 17.54
CA HIS A 270 -23.73 15.76 17.41
C HIS A 270 -22.81 16.96 17.70
N TYR A 271 -22.77 17.92 16.78
CA TYR A 271 -22.09 19.19 16.99
C TYR A 271 -23.06 20.35 16.78
N GLU A 272 -23.24 21.20 17.79
CA GLU A 272 -24.06 22.40 17.71
C GLU A 272 -23.19 23.65 17.78
N LEU A 273 -23.25 24.51 16.74
CA LEU A 273 -22.62 25.82 16.71
C LEU A 273 -23.69 26.92 16.75
N SER A 274 -23.98 27.44 17.94
CA SER A 274 -24.94 28.53 18.15
C SER A 274 -24.27 29.89 18.40
N GLY A 275 -22.96 29.91 18.70
CA GLY A 275 -22.17 31.14 18.86
C GLY A 275 -20.66 30.89 18.81
N GLY A 276 -19.85 31.96 18.89
CA GLY A 276 -18.38 31.84 18.88
C GLY A 276 -17.75 31.64 17.49
N SER A 277 -16.54 31.09 17.47
CA SER A 277 -15.82 30.75 16.23
C SER A 277 -15.24 29.33 16.27
N LEU A 278 -15.42 28.58 15.18
CA LEU A 278 -14.79 27.29 14.95
C LEU A 278 -13.87 27.41 13.71
N THR A 279 -12.60 27.07 13.87
CA THR A 279 -11.64 26.93 12.76
C THR A 279 -11.05 25.52 12.77
N THR A 280 -11.08 24.83 11.64
CA THR A 280 -10.46 23.51 11.46
C THR A 280 -9.83 23.39 10.08
N ALA A 281 -8.74 22.64 9.89
CA ALA A 281 -8.25 22.38 8.53
C ALA A 281 -9.23 21.45 7.78
N GLU A 282 -9.67 20.38 8.43
CA GLU A 282 -10.63 19.44 7.87
C GLU A 282 -11.83 19.25 8.79
N PHE A 283 -13.03 19.26 8.24
CA PHE A 283 -14.27 18.96 8.94
C PHE A 283 -14.98 17.82 8.22
N VAL A 284 -14.97 16.63 8.82
CA VAL A 284 -15.66 15.45 8.31
C VAL A 284 -16.90 15.20 9.15
N ILE A 285 -18.06 15.10 8.51
CA ILE A 285 -19.30 14.65 9.11
C ILE A 285 -19.57 13.29 8.48
N ASP A 286 -19.33 12.24 9.25
CA ASP A 286 -19.43 10.87 8.77
C ASP A 286 -20.84 10.30 9.04
N ASN A 287 -21.17 9.13 8.48
CA ASN A 287 -22.46 8.42 8.46
C ASN A 287 -23.50 8.76 9.54
N SER A 288 -23.10 8.89 10.80
CA SER A 288 -23.98 9.12 11.96
C SER A 288 -23.87 10.52 12.59
N GLY A 289 -23.16 11.41 11.93
CA GLY A 289 -22.88 12.77 12.35
C GLY A 289 -24.01 13.72 12.00
N THR A 290 -24.37 14.57 12.95
CA THR A 290 -25.30 15.69 12.72
C THR A 290 -24.69 16.98 13.23
N VAL A 291 -24.56 17.94 12.33
CA VAL A 291 -24.11 19.29 12.66
C VAL A 291 -25.29 20.26 12.55
N LEU A 292 -25.50 21.06 13.58
CA LEU A 292 -26.51 22.12 13.60
C LEU A 292 -25.82 23.46 13.83
N GLN A 293 -25.89 24.36 12.85
CA GLN A 293 -25.35 25.71 12.98
C GLN A 293 -26.49 26.73 13.05
N THR A 294 -26.75 27.25 14.26
CA THR A 294 -27.75 28.29 14.55
C THR A 294 -27.13 29.66 14.82
N GLY A 295 -25.81 29.78 14.68
CA GLY A 295 -25.08 31.04 14.81
C GLY A 295 -23.58 30.87 14.60
N GLY A 296 -22.80 31.76 15.20
CA GLY A 296 -21.33 31.71 15.16
C GLY A 296 -20.71 31.85 13.76
N SER A 297 -19.40 31.61 13.71
CA SER A 297 -18.62 31.60 12.47
C SER A 297 -17.81 30.30 12.36
N LEU A 298 -18.01 29.59 11.26
CA LEU A 298 -17.24 28.40 10.92
C LEU A 298 -16.30 28.70 9.76
N ARG A 299 -15.02 28.40 9.93
CA ARG A 299 -14.01 28.42 8.87
C ARG A 299 -13.37 27.04 8.78
N THR A 300 -13.34 26.46 7.59
CA THR A 300 -12.60 25.22 7.35
C THR A 300 -11.88 25.25 6.02
N ASP A 301 -10.77 24.51 5.88
CA ASP A 301 -10.17 24.35 4.56
C ASP A 301 -11.00 23.36 3.73
N TYR A 302 -11.44 22.26 4.34
CA TYR A 302 -12.27 21.24 3.69
C TYR A 302 -13.45 20.83 4.57
N LEU A 303 -14.66 20.77 4.01
CA LEU A 303 -15.86 20.22 4.65
C LEU A 303 -16.36 19.05 3.82
N GLU A 304 -16.52 17.89 4.45
CA GLU A 304 -17.01 16.67 3.81
C GLU A 304 -18.16 16.07 4.61
N LEU A 305 -19.23 15.73 3.91
CA LEU A 305 -20.34 14.92 4.40
C LEU A 305 -20.25 13.56 3.69
N THR A 306 -20.24 12.48 4.47
CA THR A 306 -20.27 11.10 3.94
C THR A 306 -21.43 10.28 4.51
N GLY A 307 -22.13 9.58 3.62
CA GLY A 307 -23.13 8.58 3.98
C GLY A 307 -24.41 9.19 4.56
N ASN A 308 -24.90 8.78 5.72
CA ASN A 308 -26.12 9.37 6.28
C ASN A 308 -25.88 10.68 7.09
N ALA A 309 -24.76 11.36 6.84
CA ALA A 309 -24.39 12.60 7.51
C ALA A 309 -25.37 13.75 7.20
N ARG A 310 -25.57 14.63 8.20
CA ARG A 310 -26.44 15.82 8.07
C ARG A 310 -25.76 17.10 8.56
N TYR A 311 -25.86 18.16 7.76
CA TYR A 311 -25.49 19.53 8.14
C TYR A 311 -26.70 20.44 7.98
N GLU A 312 -27.19 21.02 9.07
CA GLU A 312 -28.26 22.02 9.06
C GLU A 312 -27.70 23.43 9.34
N PHE A 313 -27.67 24.29 8.32
CA PHE A 313 -27.10 25.64 8.34
C PHE A 313 -28.17 26.71 8.52
N ALA A 314 -28.70 26.84 9.73
CA ALA A 314 -29.83 27.70 10.05
C ALA A 314 -29.46 29.18 10.33
N ALA A 315 -28.24 29.48 10.77
CA ALA A 315 -27.78 30.86 10.98
C ALA A 315 -26.24 30.96 11.02
N GLY A 316 -25.70 32.18 11.08
CA GLY A 316 -24.25 32.42 11.14
C GLY A 316 -23.57 32.50 9.78
N SER A 317 -22.27 32.18 9.74
CA SER A 317 -21.48 32.16 8.51
C SER A 317 -20.64 30.89 8.40
N LEU A 318 -20.52 30.36 7.18
CA LEU A 318 -19.63 29.26 6.83
C LEU A 318 -18.67 29.72 5.73
N ARG A 319 -17.37 29.53 5.97
CA ARG A 319 -16.30 29.77 5.00
C ARG A 319 -15.51 28.49 4.76
N VAL A 320 -15.35 28.13 3.49
CA VAL A 320 -14.60 26.95 3.05
C VAL A 320 -13.46 27.40 2.14
N GLU A 321 -12.20 27.09 2.44
CA GLU A 321 -11.07 27.61 1.64
C GLU A 321 -10.78 26.76 0.38
N SER A 322 -10.80 25.43 0.50
CA SER A 322 -10.32 24.50 -0.54
C SER A 322 -11.37 23.52 -1.07
N GLY A 323 -12.39 23.15 -0.31
CA GLY A 323 -13.42 22.26 -0.84
C GLY A 323 -14.61 21.98 0.08
N LEU A 324 -15.79 21.84 -0.51
CA LEU A 324 -17.01 21.39 0.14
C LEU A 324 -17.53 20.18 -0.63
N HIS A 325 -17.63 19.03 0.02
CA HIS A 325 -18.20 17.82 -0.56
C HIS A 325 -19.49 17.46 0.18
N ALA A 326 -20.62 17.94 -0.35
CA ALA A 326 -21.94 17.76 0.22
C ALA A 326 -22.68 16.64 -0.53
N ASN A 327 -22.21 15.40 -0.36
CA ASN A 327 -22.85 14.24 -0.99
C ASN A 327 -24.21 13.88 -0.37
N ASP A 328 -24.53 14.41 0.81
CA ASP A 328 -25.68 13.96 1.60
C ASP A 328 -26.57 15.14 2.03
N ASP A 329 -27.07 15.13 3.26
CA ASP A 329 -28.11 16.05 3.73
C ASP A 329 -27.55 17.43 4.16
N PHE A 330 -27.10 18.22 3.18
CA PHE A 330 -26.72 19.62 3.39
C PHE A 330 -27.95 20.54 3.22
N ASP A 331 -28.44 21.06 4.35
CA ASP A 331 -29.69 21.81 4.46
C ASP A 331 -29.42 23.25 4.91
N PHE A 332 -29.89 24.24 4.15
CA PHE A 332 -29.81 25.66 4.50
C PHE A 332 -30.97 26.13 5.40
N ALA A 333 -31.85 25.21 5.80
CA ALA A 333 -32.98 25.39 6.71
C ALA A 333 -33.95 26.53 6.33
N GLY A 334 -33.97 26.96 5.06
CA GLY A 334 -34.78 28.10 4.61
C GLY A 334 -34.30 29.43 5.18
N SER A 335 -33.04 29.51 5.63
CA SER A 335 -32.51 30.66 6.33
C SER A 335 -31.68 31.59 5.44
N SER A 336 -31.61 32.87 5.84
CA SER A 336 -30.74 33.86 5.18
C SER A 336 -29.31 33.79 5.71
N VAL A 337 -28.60 32.73 5.32
CA VAL A 337 -27.21 32.45 5.70
C VAL A 337 -26.22 32.77 4.59
N THR A 338 -24.94 32.94 4.94
CA THR A 338 -23.87 33.15 3.96
C THR A 338 -22.88 31.99 3.96
N LEU A 339 -22.79 31.30 2.83
CA LEU A 339 -21.69 30.42 2.47
C LEU A 339 -20.69 31.20 1.61
N SER A 340 -19.42 31.17 1.99
CA SER A 340 -18.33 31.69 1.17
C SER A 340 -17.30 30.61 0.90
N ALA A 341 -16.83 30.53 -0.33
CA ALA A 341 -15.82 29.58 -0.75
C ALA A 341 -14.65 30.29 -1.43
N GLY A 342 -13.43 29.86 -1.13
CA GLY A 342 -12.19 30.35 -1.76
C GLY A 342 -12.00 29.82 -3.18
N SER A 343 -10.76 29.45 -3.52
CA SER A 343 -10.47 28.62 -4.69
C SER A 343 -10.73 27.17 -4.31
N ALA A 344 -12.00 26.78 -4.44
CA ALA A 344 -12.52 25.54 -3.91
C ALA A 344 -13.33 24.74 -4.93
N ILE A 345 -13.38 23.42 -4.74
CA ILE A 345 -14.37 22.55 -5.38
C ILE A 345 -15.57 22.45 -4.43
N VAL A 346 -16.69 23.01 -4.82
CA VAL A 346 -17.95 23.03 -4.07
C VAL A 346 -18.92 22.07 -4.75
N ASN A 347 -18.99 20.84 -4.24
CA ASN A 347 -19.81 19.78 -4.81
C ASN A 347 -21.15 19.67 -4.09
N PHE A 348 -22.21 20.08 -4.78
CA PHE A 348 -23.63 19.92 -4.41
C PHE A 348 -24.35 18.93 -5.33
N ALA A 349 -23.69 17.87 -5.80
CA ALA A 349 -24.28 16.88 -6.72
C ALA A 349 -25.63 16.31 -6.26
N HIS A 350 -25.93 16.33 -4.95
CA HIS A 350 -27.18 15.82 -4.36
C HIS A 350 -28.20 16.91 -4.00
N ALA A 351 -28.03 18.10 -4.56
CA ALA A 351 -28.85 19.29 -4.40
C ALA A 351 -28.80 19.87 -2.97
N PRO A 352 -28.47 21.17 -2.81
CA PRO A 352 -28.62 21.80 -1.52
C PRO A 352 -30.12 21.96 -1.20
N LYS A 353 -30.52 21.65 0.03
CA LYS A 353 -31.91 21.75 0.48
C LYS A 353 -32.20 23.14 1.07
N ASN A 354 -33.42 23.61 0.86
CA ASN A 354 -33.97 24.84 1.43
C ASN A 354 -33.04 26.08 1.28
N ALA A 355 -32.41 26.24 0.11
CA ALA A 355 -31.42 27.27 -0.17
C ALA A 355 -32.01 28.57 -0.76
N GLU A 356 -33.34 28.70 -0.85
CA GLU A 356 -34.06 29.81 -1.48
C GLU A 356 -33.78 31.19 -0.85
N HIS A 357 -33.22 31.21 0.37
CA HIS A 357 -32.84 32.42 1.09
C HIS A 357 -31.33 32.53 1.33
N ALA A 358 -30.56 31.52 0.95
CA ALA A 358 -29.12 31.46 1.17
C ALA A 358 -28.35 32.35 0.18
N LYS A 359 -27.21 32.87 0.64
CA LYS A 359 -26.22 33.57 -0.17
C LYS A 359 -24.95 32.73 -0.30
N ILE A 360 -24.64 32.30 -1.52
CA ILE A 360 -23.46 31.51 -1.86
C ILE A 360 -22.52 32.35 -2.72
N ASN A 361 -21.32 32.63 -2.20
CA ASN A 361 -20.27 33.34 -2.93
C ASN A 361 -19.04 32.44 -3.12
N VAL A 362 -18.68 32.13 -4.36
CA VAL A 362 -17.57 31.21 -4.68
C VAL A 362 -16.47 31.98 -5.42
N GLY A 363 -15.23 31.86 -4.92
CA GLY A 363 -14.08 32.63 -5.37
C GLY A 363 -13.61 32.31 -6.80
N PRO A 364 -12.58 33.01 -7.30
CA PRO A 364 -11.96 32.66 -8.57
C PRO A 364 -11.28 31.29 -8.51
N ASN A 365 -11.04 30.70 -9.67
CA ASN A 365 -10.47 29.35 -9.81
C ASN A 365 -11.26 28.23 -9.11
N SER A 366 -12.53 28.45 -8.78
CA SER A 366 -13.37 27.45 -8.15
C SER A 366 -14.12 26.61 -9.18
N LEU A 367 -14.68 25.50 -8.71
CA LEU A 367 -15.66 24.69 -9.42
C LEU A 367 -16.88 24.47 -8.51
N THR A 368 -18.07 24.80 -8.98
CA THR A 368 -19.32 24.47 -8.29
C THR A 368 -20.08 23.42 -9.09
N ILE A 369 -20.42 22.28 -8.47
CA ILE A 369 -21.11 21.16 -9.11
C ILE A 369 -22.53 21.08 -8.56
N PHE A 370 -23.53 21.03 -9.44
CA PHE A 370 -24.94 20.87 -9.11
C PHE A 370 -25.49 19.58 -9.73
N PRO A 371 -26.65 19.07 -9.29
CA PRO A 371 -27.30 17.94 -9.95
C PRO A 371 -27.74 18.30 -11.36
N ALA A 372 -27.79 17.30 -12.26
CA ALA A 372 -28.44 17.43 -13.56
C ALA A 372 -29.82 18.10 -13.46
N GLY A 373 -30.06 19.15 -14.26
CA GLY A 373 -31.35 19.84 -14.32
C GLY A 373 -31.67 20.79 -13.16
N TYR A 374 -30.74 21.03 -12.23
CA TYR A 374 -30.96 21.93 -11.10
C TYR A 374 -31.05 23.40 -11.52
N ASP A 375 -32.18 24.07 -11.23
CA ASP A 375 -32.34 25.49 -11.48
C ASP A 375 -31.75 26.33 -10.34
N VAL A 376 -30.51 26.76 -10.51
CA VAL A 376 -29.78 27.57 -9.52
C VAL A 376 -30.52 28.88 -9.20
N ALA A 377 -31.17 29.51 -10.18
CA ALA A 377 -31.84 30.80 -9.98
C ALA A 377 -33.17 30.67 -9.23
N ALA A 378 -33.87 29.55 -9.40
CA ALA A 378 -35.11 29.27 -8.69
C ALA A 378 -34.89 28.74 -7.26
N ASN A 379 -33.81 28.00 -7.02
CA ASN A 379 -33.60 27.26 -5.78
C ASN A 379 -32.54 27.87 -4.84
N ILE A 380 -31.77 28.87 -5.28
CA ILE A 380 -30.78 29.55 -4.45
C ILE A 380 -31.09 31.04 -4.41
N GLY A 381 -31.21 31.60 -3.20
CA GLY A 381 -31.57 33.01 -3.01
C GLY A 381 -30.61 33.99 -3.70
N GLN A 382 -29.30 33.80 -3.49
CA GLN A 382 -28.27 34.53 -4.21
C GLN A 382 -27.06 33.63 -4.46
N PHE A 383 -26.78 33.33 -5.73
CA PHE A 383 -25.56 32.63 -6.15
C PHE A 383 -24.64 33.55 -6.95
N SER A 384 -23.37 33.63 -6.56
CA SER A 384 -22.33 34.36 -7.29
C SER A 384 -21.05 33.55 -7.31
N THR A 385 -20.45 33.41 -8.49
CA THR A 385 -19.17 32.72 -8.66
C THR A 385 -18.29 33.43 -9.68
N ALA A 386 -16.98 33.45 -9.43
CA ALA A 386 -15.96 33.81 -10.41
C ALA A 386 -15.30 32.57 -11.07
N GLY A 387 -15.65 31.37 -10.60
CA GLY A 387 -15.18 30.08 -11.11
C GLY A 387 -16.07 29.48 -12.18
N LEU A 388 -16.01 28.15 -12.30
CA LEU A 388 -16.84 27.35 -13.21
C LEU A 388 -18.06 26.79 -12.48
N VAL A 389 -19.16 26.64 -13.22
CA VAL A 389 -20.35 25.91 -12.78
C VAL A 389 -20.50 24.69 -13.66
N HIS A 390 -20.76 23.55 -13.04
CA HIS A 390 -20.92 22.25 -13.68
C HIS A 390 -22.19 21.58 -13.19
N PHE A 391 -22.80 20.75 -14.02
CA PHE A 391 -23.98 19.95 -13.68
C PHE A 391 -23.65 18.48 -13.88
N THR A 392 -24.01 17.63 -12.92
CA THR A 392 -23.69 16.21 -12.99
C THR A 392 -24.31 15.53 -14.20
N GLY A 393 -23.65 14.47 -14.69
CA GLY A 393 -24.08 13.72 -15.87
C GLY A 393 -23.57 14.27 -17.21
N ASP A 394 -23.05 15.50 -17.23
CA ASP A 394 -22.31 16.05 -18.36
C ASP A 394 -20.80 15.91 -18.16
N ASP A 395 -20.01 15.96 -19.24
CA ASP A 395 -18.55 16.05 -19.12
C ASP A 395 -18.13 17.42 -18.55
N LEU A 396 -17.25 17.42 -17.55
CA LEU A 396 -16.68 18.66 -17.01
C LEU A 396 -15.63 19.21 -17.99
N SER A 397 -15.88 20.36 -18.61
CA SER A 397 -14.90 21.02 -19.48
C SER A 397 -14.16 22.16 -18.78
N ILE A 398 -12.82 22.08 -18.69
CA ILE A 398 -11.94 23.15 -18.18
C ILE A 398 -11.17 23.77 -19.36
N PRO A 399 -11.55 24.98 -19.84
CA PRO A 399 -10.91 25.63 -20.98
C PRO A 399 -9.43 25.98 -20.75
N ALA A 400 -8.65 26.12 -21.82
CA ALA A 400 -7.21 26.38 -21.78
C ALA A 400 -6.76 27.63 -21.01
N ASN A 401 -7.64 28.63 -20.87
CA ASN A 401 -7.40 29.87 -20.14
C ASN A 401 -8.03 29.88 -18.74
N ARG A 402 -8.47 28.72 -18.23
CA ARG A 402 -9.08 28.58 -16.91
C ARG A 402 -8.23 27.70 -16.01
N THR A 403 -8.31 28.00 -14.73
CA THR A 403 -7.75 27.20 -13.65
C THR A 403 -8.89 26.82 -12.74
N VAL A 404 -8.95 25.56 -12.35
CA VAL A 404 -9.72 25.08 -11.21
C VAL A 404 -8.70 24.63 -10.17
N GLU A 405 -8.86 25.12 -8.95
CA GLU A 405 -8.06 24.75 -7.79
C GLU A 405 -9.00 24.38 -6.64
N GLY A 406 -8.65 23.34 -5.89
CA GLY A 406 -9.39 22.95 -4.70
C GLY A 406 -9.11 21.53 -4.22
N ARG A 407 -10.06 20.96 -3.48
CA ARG A 407 -10.04 19.62 -2.92
C ARG A 407 -11.44 19.02 -3.04
N GLY A 408 -11.55 17.74 -3.39
CA GLY A 408 -12.84 17.04 -3.47
C GLY A 408 -12.86 15.95 -4.53
N THR A 409 -14.06 15.40 -4.78
CA THR A 409 -14.27 14.36 -5.80
C THR A 409 -15.08 14.91 -6.96
N ILE A 410 -14.62 14.65 -8.19
CA ILE A 410 -15.33 14.94 -9.44
C ILE A 410 -15.68 13.59 -10.07
N THR A 411 -16.97 13.27 -10.07
CA THR A 411 -17.47 11.96 -10.52
C THR A 411 -17.71 11.87 -12.01
N ASP A 412 -17.87 13.00 -12.68
CA ASP A 412 -18.03 13.04 -14.14
C ASP A 412 -16.67 13.02 -14.84
N HIS A 413 -16.68 12.64 -16.10
CA HIS A 413 -15.49 12.65 -16.94
C HIS A 413 -14.97 14.07 -17.14
N ALA A 414 -13.70 14.32 -16.83
CA ALA A 414 -13.09 15.64 -16.92
C ALA A 414 -12.32 15.85 -18.24
N ILE A 415 -12.66 16.89 -19.00
CA ILE A 415 -11.94 17.33 -20.21
C ILE A 415 -11.12 18.57 -19.86
N VAL A 416 -9.81 18.42 -19.67
CA VAL A 416 -8.94 19.48 -19.16
C VAL A 416 -8.05 20.03 -20.26
N GLY A 417 -8.34 21.25 -20.71
CA GLY A 417 -7.45 22.07 -21.54
C GLY A 417 -6.65 23.10 -20.76
N GLY A 418 -7.17 23.54 -19.61
CA GLY A 418 -6.53 24.50 -18.70
C GLY A 418 -5.76 23.83 -17.58
N LYS A 419 -5.97 24.31 -16.33
CA LYS A 419 -5.36 23.74 -15.14
C LYS A 419 -6.40 23.17 -14.18
N LEU A 420 -6.16 21.97 -13.65
CA LEU A 420 -6.88 21.39 -12.53
C LEU A 420 -5.88 21.03 -11.44
N LEU A 421 -5.87 21.79 -10.35
CA LEU A 421 -4.82 21.74 -9.33
C LEU A 421 -5.42 21.42 -7.97
N ALA A 422 -4.90 20.42 -7.28
CA ALA A 422 -5.15 20.25 -5.86
C ALA A 422 -4.62 21.48 -5.12
N SER A 423 -5.37 21.95 -4.12
CA SER A 423 -4.94 23.09 -3.31
C SER A 423 -3.57 22.83 -2.67
N GLN A 424 -2.81 23.87 -2.34
CA GLN A 424 -1.50 23.72 -1.69
C GLN A 424 -1.56 23.32 -0.20
N GLN A 425 -2.76 23.01 0.32
CA GLN A 425 -2.94 22.62 1.72
C GLN A 425 -2.52 21.17 1.96
N ILE A 426 -2.23 20.85 3.23
CA ILE A 426 -1.88 19.49 3.66
C ILE A 426 -3.06 18.55 3.37
N LEU A 427 -2.78 17.37 2.81
CA LEU A 427 -3.78 16.35 2.41
C LEU A 427 -4.76 16.80 1.31
N ALA A 428 -4.39 17.81 0.51
CA ALA A 428 -5.20 18.20 -0.63
C ALA A 428 -5.22 17.09 -1.69
N ALA A 429 -6.42 16.59 -1.96
CA ALA A 429 -6.67 15.52 -2.91
C ALA A 429 -7.81 15.92 -3.85
N ILE A 430 -7.61 15.75 -5.15
CA ILE A 430 -8.69 15.74 -6.13
C ILE A 430 -8.84 14.32 -6.65
N ASN A 431 -10.02 13.72 -6.45
CA ASN A 431 -10.34 12.41 -7.02
C ASN A 431 -11.12 12.58 -8.31
N LEU A 432 -10.66 11.95 -9.39
CA LEU A 432 -11.28 12.00 -10.72
C LEU A 432 -11.80 10.64 -11.15
N ASN A 433 -12.95 10.61 -11.81
CA ASN A 433 -13.46 9.45 -12.53
C ASN A 433 -13.44 9.71 -14.04
N GLY A 434 -12.30 9.43 -14.66
CA GLY A 434 -12.05 9.63 -16.09
C GLY A 434 -11.44 11.01 -16.40
N LEU A 435 -10.53 11.03 -17.39
CA LEU A 435 -9.81 12.24 -17.78
C LEU A 435 -9.46 12.28 -19.28
N GLU A 436 -9.89 13.31 -19.99
CA GLU A 436 -9.29 13.71 -21.27
C GLU A 436 -8.39 14.95 -21.07
N LEU A 437 -7.08 14.73 -20.97
CA LEU A 437 -6.08 15.79 -20.85
C LEU A 437 -5.64 16.27 -22.25
N LYS A 438 -6.03 17.50 -22.60
CA LYS A 438 -5.68 18.12 -23.89
C LYS A 438 -4.25 18.67 -23.87
N ALA A 439 -3.76 19.04 -25.05
CA ALA A 439 -2.43 19.62 -25.20
C ALA A 439 -2.30 20.93 -24.42
N GLY A 440 -1.23 21.04 -23.64
CA GLY A 440 -0.97 22.19 -22.75
C GLY A 440 -1.77 22.19 -21.45
N GLY A 441 -2.68 21.23 -21.25
CA GLY A 441 -3.40 21.07 -20.00
C GLY A 441 -2.47 20.58 -18.88
N GLU A 442 -2.78 21.00 -17.66
CA GLU A 442 -2.04 20.64 -16.45
C GLU A 442 -3.02 20.11 -15.39
N VAL A 443 -2.80 18.87 -14.95
CA VAL A 443 -3.58 18.24 -13.88
C VAL A 443 -2.61 17.85 -12.78
N ASN A 444 -2.81 18.36 -11.57
CA ASN A 444 -2.11 17.92 -10.38
C ASN A 444 -3.13 17.56 -9.31
N LEU A 445 -3.29 16.28 -9.01
CA LEU A 445 -4.30 15.77 -8.09
C LEU A 445 -3.84 15.78 -6.62
N GLY A 446 -2.61 16.20 -6.33
CA GLY A 446 -2.03 16.14 -4.99
C GLY A 446 -1.99 14.69 -4.50
N ASP A 447 -2.55 14.45 -3.31
CA ASP A 447 -2.71 13.11 -2.74
C ASP A 447 -3.90 12.33 -3.35
N GLY A 448 -4.60 12.93 -4.31
CA GLY A 448 -5.76 12.36 -4.97
C GLY A 448 -5.44 11.32 -6.03
N MET A 449 -6.49 10.65 -6.51
CA MET A 449 -6.40 9.56 -7.46
C MET A 449 -7.18 9.82 -8.76
N LEU A 450 -6.66 9.27 -9.85
CA LEU A 450 -7.39 9.16 -11.12
C LEU A 450 -7.91 7.73 -11.26
N ASN A 451 -9.23 7.59 -11.26
CA ASN A 451 -9.93 6.37 -11.61
C ASN A 451 -10.25 6.37 -13.10
N VAL A 452 -10.00 5.26 -13.79
CA VAL A 452 -10.27 5.08 -15.23
C VAL A 452 -11.28 3.96 -15.39
N PRO A 453 -12.59 4.27 -15.27
CA PRO A 453 -13.66 3.27 -15.32
C PRO A 453 -14.01 2.82 -16.74
N ASP A 454 -13.60 3.58 -17.76
CA ASP A 454 -13.96 3.39 -19.17
C ASP A 454 -12.78 3.65 -20.11
N ASP A 455 -13.01 3.62 -21.42
CA ASP A 455 -12.00 3.82 -22.46
C ASP A 455 -11.83 5.28 -22.92
N ARG A 456 -12.51 6.22 -22.25
CA ARG A 456 -12.50 7.64 -22.62
C ARG A 456 -11.29 8.38 -22.06
N THR A 457 -10.53 7.78 -21.15
CA THR A 457 -9.38 8.44 -20.55
C THR A 457 -8.21 8.53 -21.52
N VAL A 458 -7.84 9.76 -21.90
CA VAL A 458 -6.79 10.03 -22.88
C VAL A 458 -5.90 11.19 -22.44
N ILE A 459 -4.58 11.00 -22.52
CA ILE A 459 -3.56 12.03 -22.24
C ILE A 459 -2.86 12.40 -23.55
N ARG A 460 -3.06 13.65 -24.00
CA ARG A 460 -2.54 14.18 -25.26
C ARG A 460 -1.66 15.41 -25.03
N ASN A 461 -0.37 15.21 -24.72
CA ASN A 461 0.61 16.30 -24.62
C ASN A 461 0.33 17.33 -23.49
N GLY A 462 -0.19 16.86 -22.36
CA GLY A 462 -0.33 17.63 -21.12
C GLY A 462 0.58 17.07 -20.01
N SER A 463 0.44 17.62 -18.80
CA SER A 463 1.12 17.11 -17.59
C SER A 463 0.09 16.61 -16.58
N LEU A 464 0.22 15.36 -16.15
CA LEU A 464 -0.57 14.75 -15.08
C LEU A 464 0.34 14.37 -13.91
N LYS A 465 0.02 14.85 -12.71
CA LYS A 465 0.57 14.36 -11.44
C LYS A 465 -0.55 13.83 -10.56
N ALA A 466 -0.42 12.61 -10.05
CA ALA A 466 -1.40 12.00 -9.15
C ALA A 466 -0.72 11.07 -8.14
N ALA A 467 -1.22 10.96 -6.91
CA ALA A 467 -0.68 9.94 -6.00
C ALA A 467 -0.91 8.52 -6.54
N GLN A 468 -2.07 8.30 -7.16
CA GLN A 468 -2.44 6.99 -7.70
C GLN A 468 -3.28 7.09 -8.98
N ILE A 469 -3.05 6.17 -9.91
CA ILE A 469 -3.90 5.95 -11.08
C ILE A 469 -4.45 4.52 -11.01
N ASN A 470 -5.77 4.38 -11.01
CA ASN A 470 -6.47 3.09 -11.02
C ASN A 470 -7.13 2.90 -12.38
N VAL A 471 -6.67 1.91 -13.14
CA VAL A 471 -7.36 1.51 -14.37
C VAL A 471 -8.16 0.26 -14.08
N TYR A 472 -9.49 0.39 -14.14
CA TYR A 472 -10.37 -0.74 -13.85
C TYR A 472 -11.53 -0.83 -14.81
N GLY A 473 -11.92 -2.07 -15.11
CA GLY A 473 -13.11 -2.36 -15.89
C GLY A 473 -14.38 -2.19 -15.08
N THR A 474 -15.45 -1.79 -15.77
CA THR A 474 -16.80 -1.84 -15.22
C THR A 474 -17.34 -3.25 -15.38
N VAL A 475 -17.95 -3.77 -14.33
CA VAL A 475 -18.57 -5.10 -14.29
C VAL A 475 -20.08 -4.89 -14.31
N ASP A 476 -20.73 -5.19 -15.43
CA ASP A 476 -22.19 -5.12 -15.57
C ASP A 476 -22.80 -6.47 -15.18
N PHE A 477 -23.49 -6.47 -14.05
CA PHE A 477 -24.37 -7.56 -13.63
C PHE A 477 -25.77 -7.27 -14.18
N SER A 478 -25.98 -7.46 -15.48
CA SER A 478 -27.31 -7.27 -16.07
C SER A 478 -28.35 -8.10 -15.28
N PRO A 479 -29.43 -7.48 -14.77
CA PRO A 479 -30.37 -8.17 -13.90
C PRO A 479 -31.01 -9.33 -14.66
N LEU A 480 -30.99 -10.51 -14.04
CA LEU A 480 -31.63 -11.71 -14.56
C LEU A 480 -33.10 -11.38 -14.88
N THR A 481 -33.47 -11.38 -16.16
CA THR A 481 -34.88 -11.43 -16.52
C THR A 481 -35.39 -12.78 -16.04
N THR A 482 -36.22 -12.78 -14.99
CA THR A 482 -36.92 -13.98 -14.54
C THR A 482 -37.70 -14.54 -15.71
N ASP A 483 -37.30 -15.69 -16.25
CA ASP A 483 -38.11 -16.41 -17.23
C ASP A 483 -39.39 -16.88 -16.51
N PRO A 484 -40.57 -16.34 -16.84
CA PRO A 484 -41.79 -16.65 -16.12
C PRO A 484 -42.35 -18.05 -16.44
N ILE A 485 -41.72 -18.84 -17.33
CA ILE A 485 -42.43 -19.92 -18.03
C ILE A 485 -42.25 -21.33 -17.42
N THR A 486 -41.29 -21.62 -16.52
CA THR A 486 -41.07 -23.04 -16.14
C THR A 486 -41.08 -23.43 -14.67
N GLY A 487 -41.04 -22.52 -13.69
CA GLY A 487 -41.11 -22.90 -12.25
C GLY A 487 -39.99 -23.84 -11.77
N VAL A 488 -39.03 -24.16 -12.64
CA VAL A 488 -37.81 -24.88 -12.35
C VAL A 488 -36.72 -23.83 -12.39
N TRP A 489 -35.91 -23.74 -11.34
CA TRP A 489 -34.74 -22.88 -11.28
C TRP A 489 -33.55 -23.59 -11.94
N PRO A 490 -33.23 -23.43 -13.24
CA PRO A 490 -31.86 -23.62 -13.63
C PRO A 490 -31.09 -22.43 -13.05
N ARG A 491 -30.16 -22.71 -12.12
CA ARG A 491 -29.14 -21.73 -11.71
C ARG A 491 -28.22 -21.48 -12.90
N ILE A 492 -28.69 -20.76 -13.90
CA ILE A 492 -27.85 -20.25 -14.99
C ILE A 492 -27.14 -19.04 -14.38
N PHE A 493 -25.90 -19.26 -13.92
CA PHE A 493 -24.99 -18.18 -13.60
C PHE A 493 -24.64 -17.48 -14.91
N ILE A 494 -25.32 -16.37 -15.22
CA ILE A 494 -24.88 -15.48 -16.29
C ILE A 494 -23.67 -14.74 -15.74
N TYR A 495 -22.50 -14.96 -16.36
CA TYR A 495 -21.27 -14.27 -15.99
C TYR A 495 -21.41 -12.78 -16.29
N PRO A 496 -20.96 -11.90 -15.40
CA PRO A 496 -21.02 -10.47 -15.65
C PRO A 496 -20.19 -10.10 -16.87
N GLN A 497 -20.70 -9.18 -17.68
CA GLN A 497 -19.92 -8.60 -18.77
C GLN A 497 -18.96 -7.58 -18.17
N VAL A 498 -17.66 -7.73 -18.46
CA VAL A 498 -16.64 -6.77 -18.03
C VAL A 498 -16.23 -5.93 -19.22
N THR A 499 -16.44 -4.61 -19.11
CA THR A 499 -15.89 -3.63 -20.06
C THR A 499 -14.60 -3.11 -19.46
N PRO A 500 -13.41 -3.48 -19.98
CA PRO A 500 -12.15 -3.05 -19.40
C PRO A 500 -12.00 -1.53 -19.49
N GLY A 501 -11.56 -0.90 -18.40
CA GLY A 501 -11.13 0.49 -18.43
C GLY A 501 -9.88 0.61 -19.30
N LEU A 502 -9.74 1.70 -20.06
CA LEU A 502 -8.59 1.89 -20.95
C LEU A 502 -8.08 3.33 -20.88
N ALA A 503 -6.86 3.47 -20.38
CA ALA A 503 -6.12 4.73 -20.36
C ALA A 503 -5.15 4.79 -21.55
N ARG A 504 -5.16 5.88 -22.32
CA ARG A 504 -4.23 6.08 -23.46
C ARG A 504 -3.36 7.31 -23.28
N GLN A 505 -2.04 7.15 -23.20
CA GLN A 505 -1.04 8.21 -23.25
C GLN A 505 -0.40 8.28 -24.63
N THR A 506 -0.62 9.37 -25.34
CA THR A 506 -0.08 9.58 -26.70
C THR A 506 1.13 10.52 -26.73
N ALA A 507 1.24 11.41 -25.74
CA ALA A 507 2.32 12.35 -25.52
C ALA A 507 2.20 12.94 -24.10
N GLY A 508 3.11 13.83 -23.71
CA GLY A 508 3.05 14.54 -22.41
C GLY A 508 3.81 13.81 -21.29
N SER A 509 3.60 14.26 -20.05
CA SER A 509 4.26 13.71 -18.86
C SER A 509 3.22 13.23 -17.86
N VAL A 510 3.40 12.02 -17.33
CA VAL A 510 2.60 11.45 -16.24
C VAL A 510 3.55 11.09 -15.10
N GLU A 511 3.29 11.63 -13.91
CA GLU A 511 4.01 11.30 -12.68
C GLU A 511 3.00 10.74 -11.66
N THR A 512 3.26 9.53 -11.16
CA THR A 512 2.43 8.97 -10.09
C THR A 512 3.21 8.06 -9.15
N SER A 513 2.87 8.02 -7.88
CA SER A 513 3.49 7.04 -6.98
C SER A 513 3.03 5.62 -7.29
N ARG A 514 1.81 5.44 -7.82
CA ARG A 514 1.29 4.10 -8.09
C ARG A 514 0.36 4.06 -9.29
N LEU A 515 0.64 3.18 -10.24
CA LEU A 515 -0.28 2.81 -11.32
C LEU A 515 -0.79 1.38 -11.08
N ARG A 516 -2.08 1.21 -10.86
CA ARG A 516 -2.73 -0.09 -10.66
C ARG A 516 -3.63 -0.41 -11.85
N ILE A 517 -3.42 -1.58 -12.47
CA ILE A 517 -4.21 -2.07 -13.60
C ILE A 517 -4.99 -3.32 -13.15
N THR A 518 -6.27 -3.12 -12.81
CA THR A 518 -7.19 -4.13 -12.28
C THR A 518 -8.38 -4.28 -13.21
N ASN A 519 -8.37 -5.27 -14.11
CA ASN A 519 -9.37 -5.49 -15.16
C ASN A 519 -9.40 -4.34 -16.19
N GLY A 520 -8.25 -3.75 -16.49
CA GLY A 520 -8.13 -2.64 -17.43
C GLY A 520 -6.87 -2.71 -18.29
N ARG A 521 -6.67 -1.67 -19.09
CA ARG A 521 -5.55 -1.53 -20.04
C ARG A 521 -4.91 -0.17 -19.96
N TYR A 522 -3.57 -0.12 -19.99
CA TYR A 522 -2.83 1.14 -20.11
C TYR A 522 -1.98 1.13 -21.39
N GLU A 523 -2.25 2.06 -22.32
CA GLU A 523 -1.50 2.17 -23.57
C GLU A 523 -0.64 3.44 -23.58
N ILE A 524 0.66 3.31 -23.81
CA ILE A 524 1.58 4.45 -24.03
C ILE A 524 2.20 4.36 -25.43
N SER A 525 2.03 5.41 -26.22
CA SER A 525 2.62 5.53 -27.56
C SER A 525 3.61 6.69 -27.69
N GLY A 526 3.68 7.57 -26.69
CA GLY A 526 4.62 8.70 -26.65
C GLY A 526 4.61 9.41 -25.29
N GLY A 527 5.56 10.31 -25.06
CA GLY A 527 5.71 11.04 -23.79
C GLY A 527 6.54 10.29 -22.74
N THR A 528 6.39 10.69 -21.47
CA THR A 528 7.08 10.12 -20.32
C THR A 528 6.07 9.68 -19.26
N LEU A 529 6.26 8.48 -18.71
CA LEU A 529 5.53 7.94 -17.57
C LEU A 529 6.54 7.62 -16.47
N ALA A 530 6.52 8.39 -15.38
CA ALA A 530 7.38 8.20 -14.21
C ALA A 530 6.53 7.67 -13.04
N VAL A 531 6.85 6.46 -12.56
CA VAL A 531 6.04 5.75 -11.56
C VAL A 531 6.90 5.12 -10.47
N ASP A 532 6.51 5.16 -9.20
CA ASP A 532 7.24 4.35 -8.20
C ASP A 532 6.88 2.87 -8.34
N VAL A 533 5.59 2.54 -8.38
CA VAL A 533 5.12 1.14 -8.50
C VAL A 533 4.06 0.99 -9.59
N ILE A 534 4.26 0.08 -10.52
CA ILE A 534 3.23 -0.39 -11.46
C ILE A 534 2.80 -1.79 -11.03
N ASP A 535 1.52 -1.96 -10.68
CA ASP A 535 0.90 -3.26 -10.40
C ASP A 535 0.03 -3.67 -11.60
N VAL A 536 0.37 -4.80 -12.24
CA VAL A 536 -0.47 -5.41 -13.29
C VAL A 536 -1.08 -6.70 -12.76
N GLY A 537 -2.41 -6.81 -12.82
CA GLY A 537 -3.10 -8.07 -12.47
C GLY A 537 -3.66 -8.16 -11.06
N ASN A 538 -3.50 -7.14 -10.20
CA ASN A 538 -4.01 -7.19 -8.83
C ASN A 538 -5.55 -7.24 -8.82
N ALA A 539 -6.13 -8.43 -8.74
CA ALA A 539 -7.57 -8.64 -8.66
C ALA A 539 -8.02 -8.34 -7.23
N ALA A 540 -8.54 -7.13 -7.01
CA ALA A 540 -9.17 -6.78 -5.72
C ALA A 540 -10.43 -7.61 -5.43
N LEU A 541 -11.00 -8.26 -6.45
CA LEU A 541 -12.24 -9.03 -6.39
C LEU A 541 -11.91 -10.46 -6.76
N GLY A 542 -11.89 -11.38 -5.79
CA GLY A 542 -11.47 -12.78 -5.93
C GLY A 542 -12.38 -13.67 -6.81
N PHE A 543 -13.01 -13.13 -7.85
CA PHE A 543 -13.88 -13.85 -8.78
C PHE A 543 -13.20 -14.00 -10.14
N PRO A 544 -12.75 -15.20 -10.52
CA PRO A 544 -12.26 -15.48 -11.87
C PRO A 544 -13.39 -15.31 -12.90
N LEU A 545 -13.16 -14.44 -13.89
CA LEU A 545 -14.06 -14.24 -15.02
C LEU A 545 -13.85 -15.37 -16.04
N LEU A 546 -14.88 -16.20 -16.25
CA LEU A 546 -14.83 -17.29 -17.21
C LEU A 546 -15.10 -16.76 -18.63
N GLY A 547 -14.16 -17.00 -19.56
CA GLY A 547 -14.44 -16.98 -21.00
C GLY A 547 -13.93 -15.79 -21.82
N SER A 548 -13.15 -14.85 -21.27
CA SER A 548 -12.44 -13.86 -22.09
C SER A 548 -11.04 -14.37 -22.47
N GLU A 549 -10.81 -14.69 -23.74
CA GLU A 549 -9.46 -15.03 -24.24
C GLU A 549 -8.51 -13.82 -24.23
N GLU A 550 -9.04 -12.59 -24.18
CA GLU A 550 -8.22 -11.39 -24.10
C GLU A 550 -7.68 -11.15 -22.68
N PRO A 551 -6.42 -10.72 -22.54
CA PRO A 551 -5.86 -10.35 -21.25
C PRO A 551 -6.65 -9.16 -20.67
N LEU A 552 -7.26 -9.39 -19.50
CA LEU A 552 -8.04 -8.39 -18.78
C LEU A 552 -7.18 -7.33 -18.11
N HIS A 553 -5.90 -7.61 -17.88
CA HIS A 553 -4.95 -6.69 -17.25
C HIS A 553 -3.75 -6.54 -18.16
N SER A 554 -3.69 -5.45 -18.94
CA SER A 554 -2.56 -5.25 -19.84
C SER A 554 -1.97 -3.85 -19.84
N MET A 555 -0.68 -3.77 -20.11
CA MET A 555 0.00 -2.54 -20.46
C MET A 555 0.66 -2.71 -21.83
N THR A 556 0.45 -1.76 -22.74
CA THR A 556 1.04 -1.80 -24.08
C THR A 556 1.88 -0.54 -24.33
N GLN A 557 3.17 -0.72 -24.59
CA GLN A 557 4.11 0.34 -24.92
C GLN A 557 4.46 0.29 -26.42
N ARG A 558 3.97 1.27 -27.18
CA ARG A 558 4.28 1.48 -28.61
C ARG A 558 5.28 2.62 -28.85
N GLY A 559 5.76 3.27 -27.79
CA GLY A 559 6.71 4.39 -27.84
C GLY A 559 6.89 5.05 -26.46
N GLY A 560 7.47 6.25 -26.42
CA GLY A 560 7.69 7.00 -25.18
C GLY A 560 8.74 6.39 -24.24
N THR A 561 8.79 6.91 -23.02
CA THR A 561 9.69 6.43 -21.95
C THR A 561 8.88 6.12 -20.69
N VAL A 562 9.00 4.89 -20.20
CA VAL A 562 8.48 4.47 -18.90
C VAL A 562 9.66 4.36 -17.94
N SER A 563 9.63 5.11 -16.84
CA SER A 563 10.61 5.01 -15.76
C SER A 563 9.88 4.55 -14.51
N VAL A 564 10.23 3.37 -14.01
CA VAL A 564 9.53 2.74 -12.88
C VAL A 564 10.51 2.24 -11.83
N ARG A 565 10.25 2.44 -10.54
CA ARG A 565 11.08 1.77 -9.51
C ARG A 565 10.74 0.27 -9.46
N MET A 566 9.47 -0.09 -9.41
CA MET A 566 9.03 -1.49 -9.39
C MET A 566 7.89 -1.75 -10.36
N LEU A 567 8.11 -2.65 -11.32
CA LEU A 567 7.05 -3.24 -12.15
C LEU A 567 6.76 -4.64 -11.61
N ASP A 568 5.62 -4.79 -10.93
CA ASP A 568 5.20 -6.02 -10.27
C ASP A 568 3.96 -6.60 -10.95
N PHE A 569 4.08 -7.85 -11.40
CA PHE A 569 2.96 -8.64 -11.87
C PHE A 569 2.60 -9.57 -10.73
N ASN A 570 1.70 -9.11 -9.87
CA ASN A 570 1.27 -9.87 -8.71
C ASN A 570 -0.25 -10.07 -8.78
N PRO A 571 -0.71 -11.18 -9.38
CA PRO A 571 -2.12 -11.42 -9.57
C PRO A 571 -2.88 -11.62 -8.25
N THR A 572 -2.22 -11.99 -7.15
CA THR A 572 -2.88 -12.17 -5.85
C THR A 572 -1.93 -12.04 -4.67
N SER A 573 -2.08 -10.98 -3.87
CA SER A 573 -1.57 -10.94 -2.49
C SER A 573 -2.58 -11.50 -1.46
N PHE A 574 -3.63 -12.20 -1.91
CA PHE A 574 -4.54 -12.88 -0.99
C PHE A 574 -3.90 -14.19 -0.51
N SER A 575 -3.17 -14.08 0.59
CA SER A 575 -2.69 -15.22 1.37
C SER A 575 -3.89 -15.95 1.99
N LEU A 576 -4.53 -16.83 1.22
CA LEU A 576 -5.34 -17.93 1.75
C LEU A 576 -4.46 -19.07 2.31
N LEU A 577 -3.18 -18.79 2.60
CA LEU A 577 -2.21 -19.78 3.06
C LEU A 577 -2.55 -20.37 4.45
N ASP A 578 -3.58 -19.86 5.14
CA ASP A 578 -3.97 -20.33 6.47
C ASP A 578 -5.12 -21.35 6.49
N TYR A 579 -5.64 -21.78 5.33
CA TYR A 579 -6.76 -22.74 5.29
C TYR A 579 -6.32 -24.21 5.44
N ARG A 580 -5.02 -24.53 5.51
CA ARG A 580 -4.55 -25.93 5.56
C ARG A 580 -4.21 -26.47 6.95
N SER A 581 -4.46 -25.74 8.03
CA SER A 581 -4.07 -26.17 9.39
C SER A 581 -5.17 -26.82 10.24
N SER A 582 -6.43 -26.92 9.78
CA SER A 582 -7.52 -27.49 10.61
C SER A 582 -8.06 -28.86 10.16
N GLN A 583 -7.30 -29.67 9.40
CA GLN A 583 -7.79 -30.95 8.89
C GLN A 583 -7.80 -32.11 9.91
N ASP A 584 -7.87 -31.83 11.22
CA ASP A 584 -7.87 -32.84 12.29
C ASP A 584 -9.18 -32.97 13.10
N ASP A 585 -10.19 -32.13 12.87
CA ASP A 585 -11.46 -32.24 13.62
C ASP A 585 -12.53 -32.99 12.80
N GLY A 586 -12.62 -34.30 13.06
CA GLY A 586 -13.50 -35.26 12.36
C GLY A 586 -15.01 -35.06 12.56
N PHE A 587 -15.60 -34.03 11.96
CA PHE A 587 -17.05 -33.89 11.84
C PHE A 587 -17.52 -33.53 10.42
N TYR A 588 -18.42 -34.39 9.89
CA TYR A 588 -19.22 -34.31 8.66
C TYR A 588 -18.50 -34.37 7.30
N SER A 589 -18.49 -35.58 6.73
CA SER A 589 -18.09 -35.91 5.36
C SER A 589 -19.27 -35.87 4.37
N GLU A 590 -19.84 -34.69 4.12
CA GLU A 590 -20.57 -34.47 2.86
C GLU A 590 -19.57 -33.88 1.86
N PRO A 591 -19.29 -34.55 0.72
CA PRO A 591 -18.39 -34.03 -0.28
C PRO A 591 -18.99 -32.76 -0.87
N LEU A 592 -18.53 -31.58 -0.43
CA LEU A 592 -18.70 -30.36 -1.20
C LEU A 592 -18.17 -30.67 -2.59
N LEU A 593 -19.09 -30.77 -3.56
CA LEU A 593 -18.74 -30.98 -4.96
C LEU A 593 -17.60 -30.01 -5.29
N PRO A 594 -16.46 -30.49 -5.83
CA PRO A 594 -15.36 -29.61 -6.16
C PRO A 594 -15.91 -28.51 -7.08
N VAL A 595 -16.02 -27.30 -6.55
CA VAL A 595 -16.36 -26.15 -7.37
C VAL A 595 -15.25 -26.09 -8.40
N PRO A 596 -15.54 -26.30 -9.70
CA PRO A 596 -14.51 -26.27 -10.71
C PRO A 596 -13.94 -24.86 -10.72
N TRP A 597 -12.76 -24.70 -10.11
CA TRP A 597 -12.00 -23.46 -10.21
C TRP A 597 -11.74 -23.22 -11.70
N PRO A 598 -12.06 -22.03 -12.24
CA PRO A 598 -11.76 -21.70 -13.62
C PRO A 598 -10.28 -21.95 -13.91
N SER A 599 -10.01 -22.80 -14.90
CA SER A 599 -8.65 -23.11 -15.34
C SER A 599 -8.00 -21.98 -16.14
N SER A 600 -8.73 -20.90 -16.43
CA SER A 600 -8.27 -19.74 -17.19
C SER A 600 -8.42 -18.47 -16.36
N ALA A 601 -7.52 -18.30 -15.39
CA ALA A 601 -7.40 -17.02 -14.74
C ALA A 601 -6.69 -16.02 -15.68
N GLY A 602 -7.17 -14.77 -15.73
CA GLY A 602 -6.62 -13.75 -16.62
C GLY A 602 -5.11 -13.60 -16.45
N THR A 603 -4.38 -13.50 -17.57
CA THR A 603 -2.93 -13.28 -17.58
C THR A 603 -2.64 -11.78 -17.49
N ALA A 604 -1.81 -11.39 -16.53
CA ALA A 604 -1.28 -10.03 -16.43
C ALA A 604 -0.21 -9.84 -17.51
N ARG A 605 -0.36 -8.86 -18.41
CA ARG A 605 0.50 -8.75 -19.59
C ARG A 605 1.11 -7.35 -19.78
N TYR A 606 2.37 -7.30 -20.17
CA TYR A 606 3.05 -6.12 -20.69
C TYR A 606 3.57 -6.37 -22.09
N GLU A 607 3.14 -5.60 -23.07
CA GLU A 607 3.56 -5.71 -24.48
C GLU A 607 4.38 -4.48 -24.87
N MET A 608 5.67 -4.67 -25.18
CA MET A 608 6.58 -3.63 -25.63
C MET A 608 6.89 -3.80 -27.11
N HIS A 609 6.57 -2.78 -27.91
CA HIS A 609 6.85 -2.74 -29.35
C HIS A 609 7.92 -1.71 -29.73
N ALA A 610 8.05 -0.62 -28.97
CA ALA A 610 9.06 0.42 -29.16
C ALA A 610 9.21 1.28 -27.89
N GLY A 611 10.06 2.30 -27.92
CA GLY A 611 10.29 3.18 -26.78
C GLY A 611 11.35 2.65 -25.81
N ARG A 612 11.35 3.15 -24.58
CA ARG A 612 12.29 2.77 -23.52
C ARG A 612 11.56 2.47 -22.22
N LEU A 613 11.94 1.39 -21.55
CA LEU A 613 11.50 1.02 -20.19
C LEU A 613 12.73 1.02 -19.30
N ASN A 614 12.82 1.94 -18.35
CA ASN A 614 13.82 1.94 -17.29
C ASN A 614 13.16 1.43 -16.01
N ALA A 615 13.65 0.35 -15.44
CA ALA A 615 13.12 -0.23 -14.21
C ALA A 615 14.23 -0.46 -13.18
N ASP A 616 14.00 -0.21 -11.89
CA ASP A 616 14.88 -0.83 -10.91
C ASP A 616 14.56 -2.34 -10.90
N TRP A 617 13.32 -2.72 -10.59
CA TRP A 617 12.91 -4.12 -10.49
C TRP A 617 11.76 -4.44 -11.44
N ILE A 618 11.87 -5.56 -12.14
CA ILE A 618 10.76 -6.22 -12.84
C ILE A 618 10.59 -7.60 -12.23
N THR A 619 9.39 -7.89 -11.73
CA THR A 619 9.04 -9.21 -11.18
C THR A 619 7.82 -9.76 -11.90
N LEU A 620 8.03 -10.83 -12.68
CA LEU A 620 6.94 -11.64 -13.22
C LEU A 620 6.69 -12.76 -12.20
N ASN A 621 5.55 -12.73 -11.51
CA ASN A 621 5.18 -13.74 -10.52
C ASN A 621 3.73 -14.21 -10.72
N SER A 622 3.46 -15.51 -10.61
CA SER A 622 2.09 -16.04 -10.64
C SER A 622 1.47 -16.25 -9.25
N GLY A 623 2.22 -15.99 -8.17
CA GLY A 623 1.75 -16.17 -6.79
C GLY A 623 1.48 -17.63 -6.41
N GLY A 624 2.12 -18.60 -7.09
CA GLY A 624 1.98 -20.04 -6.82
C GLY A 624 0.65 -20.65 -7.29
N ARG A 625 -0.13 -19.94 -8.11
CA ARG A 625 -1.35 -20.44 -8.77
C ARG A 625 -1.26 -20.20 -10.29
N SER A 626 -2.20 -20.76 -11.06
CA SER A 626 -2.27 -20.72 -12.54
C SER A 626 -2.51 -19.33 -13.17
N TYR A 627 -2.17 -18.23 -12.49
CA TYR A 627 -2.25 -16.89 -13.07
C TYR A 627 -0.99 -16.60 -13.87
N GLY A 628 -1.11 -16.39 -15.18
CA GLY A 628 0.04 -16.02 -16.01
C GLY A 628 0.50 -14.58 -15.77
N SER A 629 1.81 -14.35 -15.87
CA SER A 629 2.42 -13.03 -15.90
C SER A 629 3.36 -12.94 -17.10
N GLU A 630 3.05 -12.08 -18.06
CA GLU A 630 3.72 -12.04 -19.36
C GLU A 630 4.37 -10.69 -19.64
N LEU A 631 5.63 -10.72 -20.09
CA LEU A 631 6.27 -9.58 -20.73
C LEU A 631 6.68 -9.98 -22.15
N ILE A 632 6.10 -9.34 -23.16
CA ILE A 632 6.37 -9.60 -24.58
C ILE A 632 7.07 -8.37 -25.16
N GLN A 633 8.33 -8.51 -25.54
CA GLN A 633 9.12 -7.46 -26.19
C GLN A 633 9.39 -7.82 -27.65
N THR A 634 8.88 -6.99 -28.55
CA THR A 634 9.07 -7.11 -30.01
C THR A 634 9.96 -5.99 -30.58
N GLY A 635 10.34 -5.02 -29.74
CA GLY A 635 11.20 -3.88 -30.09
C GLY A 635 11.45 -2.97 -28.89
N GLY A 636 12.12 -1.83 -29.11
CA GLY A 636 12.47 -0.88 -28.06
C GLY A 636 13.59 -1.36 -27.12
N GLU A 637 13.80 -0.63 -26.02
CA GLU A 637 14.91 -0.84 -25.08
C GLU A 637 14.39 -1.02 -23.64
N VAL A 638 14.64 -2.19 -23.04
CA VAL A 638 14.42 -2.44 -21.61
C VAL A 638 15.77 -2.32 -20.89
N VAL A 639 15.85 -1.42 -19.92
CA VAL A 639 16.98 -1.30 -19.00
C VAL A 639 16.47 -1.56 -17.59
N VAL A 640 16.96 -2.64 -16.97
CA VAL A 640 16.46 -3.10 -15.67
C VAL A 640 17.62 -3.42 -14.73
N ARG A 641 17.54 -2.99 -13.46
CA ARG A 641 18.56 -3.42 -12.49
C ARG A 641 18.38 -4.90 -12.13
N GLU A 642 17.16 -5.35 -11.85
CA GLU A 642 16.88 -6.76 -11.57
C GLU A 642 15.59 -7.24 -12.24
N LEU A 643 15.70 -8.29 -13.06
CA LEU A 643 14.59 -8.97 -13.70
C LEU A 643 14.45 -10.38 -13.11
N LYS A 644 13.27 -10.66 -12.55
CA LYS A 644 12.90 -11.94 -11.95
C LYS A 644 11.70 -12.53 -12.67
N ILE A 645 11.81 -13.79 -13.06
CA ILE A 645 10.75 -14.54 -13.74
C ILE A 645 10.45 -15.81 -12.94
N PHE A 646 9.32 -15.82 -12.25
CA PHE A 646 8.87 -16.88 -11.35
C PHE A 646 7.39 -17.19 -11.61
N GLY A 647 6.96 -18.42 -11.42
CA GLY A 647 5.58 -18.83 -11.70
C GLY A 647 5.47 -19.67 -12.96
N GLU A 648 4.76 -20.80 -12.89
CA GLU A 648 4.67 -21.74 -14.02
C GLU A 648 4.11 -21.13 -15.30
N SER A 649 3.28 -20.09 -15.15
CA SER A 649 2.68 -19.36 -16.26
C SER A 649 3.32 -17.99 -16.49
N SER A 650 4.45 -17.71 -15.82
CA SER A 650 5.18 -16.45 -15.99
C SER A 650 6.23 -16.56 -17.07
N ARG A 651 6.21 -15.64 -18.03
CA ARG A 651 7.16 -15.66 -19.15
C ARG A 651 7.59 -14.28 -19.62
N TYR A 652 8.86 -14.17 -20.01
CA TYR A 652 9.37 -13.06 -20.80
C TYR A 652 9.72 -13.59 -22.19
N VAL A 653 9.09 -13.04 -23.23
CA VAL A 653 9.37 -13.33 -24.64
C VAL A 653 10.02 -12.13 -25.31
N LEU A 654 11.23 -12.31 -25.84
CA LEU A 654 12.01 -11.31 -26.56
C LEU A 654 12.14 -11.72 -28.03
N SER A 655 11.48 -11.01 -28.94
CA SER A 655 11.54 -11.25 -30.38
C SER A 655 12.02 -10.02 -31.17
N GLY A 656 12.75 -9.12 -30.51
CA GLY A 656 13.30 -7.89 -31.10
C GLY A 656 13.62 -6.84 -30.04
N GLY A 657 14.45 -5.86 -30.39
CA GLY A 657 14.87 -4.78 -29.48
C GLY A 657 16.08 -5.15 -28.61
N SER A 658 16.23 -4.48 -27.47
CA SER A 658 17.33 -4.71 -26.52
C SER A 658 16.84 -4.86 -25.08
N LEU A 659 17.49 -5.77 -24.34
CA LEU A 659 17.35 -5.97 -22.90
C LEU A 659 18.73 -5.80 -22.24
N GLN A 660 18.85 -4.82 -21.35
CA GLN A 660 20.00 -4.63 -20.49
C GLN A 660 19.56 -4.90 -19.05
N ALA A 661 20.10 -5.95 -18.44
CA ALA A 661 19.82 -6.30 -17.06
C ALA A 661 21.11 -6.26 -16.24
N ARG A 662 21.12 -5.74 -15.01
CA ARG A 662 22.26 -6.05 -14.11
C ARG A 662 22.15 -7.47 -13.56
N ARG A 663 20.92 -7.93 -13.30
CA ARG A 663 20.64 -9.30 -12.88
C ARG A 663 19.40 -9.82 -13.61
N LEU A 664 19.55 -10.97 -14.24
CA LEU A 664 18.48 -11.71 -14.89
C LEU A 664 18.35 -13.07 -14.21
N GLN A 665 17.22 -13.30 -13.54
CA GLN A 665 16.90 -14.54 -12.86
C GLN A 665 15.63 -15.16 -13.44
N VAL A 666 15.73 -16.42 -13.84
CA VAL A 666 14.63 -17.26 -14.31
C VAL A 666 14.50 -18.44 -13.35
N GLY A 667 13.32 -18.68 -12.76
CA GLY A 667 13.15 -19.71 -11.74
C GLY A 667 13.82 -19.37 -10.40
N PHE A 668 13.76 -20.28 -9.43
CA PHE A 668 14.19 -20.02 -8.05
C PHE A 668 15.64 -20.39 -7.79
N ARG A 669 16.31 -19.61 -6.94
CA ARG A 669 17.65 -19.95 -6.44
C ARG A 669 17.60 -21.12 -5.46
N GLU A 670 16.52 -21.32 -4.73
CA GLU A 670 16.36 -22.44 -3.80
C GLU A 670 15.45 -23.52 -4.42
N PRO A 671 15.71 -24.82 -4.14
CA PRO A 671 14.85 -25.90 -4.60
C PRO A 671 13.55 -25.88 -3.78
N VAL A 672 12.58 -25.07 -4.21
CA VAL A 672 11.21 -25.07 -3.70
C VAL A 672 10.34 -25.91 -4.63
N LEU A 673 9.26 -26.50 -4.11
CA LEU A 673 8.34 -27.43 -4.81
C LEU A 673 7.45 -26.76 -5.89
N GLU A 674 8.09 -25.97 -6.75
CA GLU A 674 7.60 -25.29 -7.97
C GLU A 674 6.85 -23.98 -7.77
N PRO A 675 7.48 -22.90 -8.24
CA PRO A 675 7.06 -22.34 -9.53
C PRO A 675 8.19 -22.28 -10.57
N SER A 676 7.95 -22.77 -11.80
CA SER A 676 8.84 -22.58 -12.95
C SER A 676 8.87 -21.12 -13.42
N GLY A 677 9.66 -20.77 -14.42
CA GLY A 677 9.62 -19.44 -15.04
C GLY A 677 10.26 -19.51 -16.41
N ASN A 678 9.73 -18.78 -17.40
CA ASN A 678 10.14 -18.96 -18.79
C ASN A 678 10.79 -17.70 -19.37
N PHE A 679 11.98 -17.84 -19.95
CA PHE A 679 12.62 -16.78 -20.73
C PHE A 679 12.91 -17.28 -22.14
N ALA A 680 12.39 -16.57 -23.14
CA ALA A 680 12.50 -16.95 -24.54
C ALA A 680 13.10 -15.82 -25.39
N ILE A 681 14.19 -16.09 -26.10
CA ILE A 681 14.76 -15.22 -27.13
C ILE A 681 14.38 -15.82 -28.49
N LEU A 682 13.41 -15.23 -29.19
CA LEU A 682 12.87 -15.79 -30.44
C LEU A 682 13.46 -15.15 -31.69
N ASP A 683 14.17 -14.03 -31.54
CA ASP A 683 14.88 -13.36 -32.63
C ASP A 683 16.38 -13.30 -32.28
N ALA A 684 17.23 -13.85 -33.15
CA ALA A 684 18.67 -13.88 -32.95
C ALA A 684 19.30 -12.47 -33.01
N ASP A 685 18.63 -11.51 -33.65
CA ASP A 685 19.08 -10.11 -33.71
C ASP A 685 18.72 -9.31 -32.44
N ALA A 686 17.93 -9.89 -31.52
CA ALA A 686 17.62 -9.25 -30.25
C ALA A 686 18.88 -9.14 -29.37
N GLN A 687 19.10 -7.95 -28.81
CA GLN A 687 20.31 -7.67 -28.04
C GLN A 687 20.06 -7.93 -26.56
N VAL A 688 20.77 -8.88 -25.96
CA VAL A 688 20.70 -9.13 -24.52
C VAL A 688 22.05 -8.87 -23.88
N GLU A 689 22.06 -7.98 -22.90
CA GLU A 689 23.23 -7.67 -22.09
C GLU A 689 22.92 -7.89 -20.61
N VAL A 690 23.78 -8.63 -19.92
CA VAL A 690 23.67 -8.90 -18.48
C VAL A 690 24.95 -8.43 -17.77
N ALA A 691 24.86 -7.30 -17.09
CA ALA A 691 25.99 -6.63 -16.44
C ALA A 691 26.27 -7.19 -15.02
N GLY A 692 26.13 -8.50 -14.81
CA GLY A 692 26.21 -9.08 -13.46
C GLY A 692 25.83 -10.55 -13.46
N GLU A 693 24.68 -10.91 -12.91
CA GLU A 693 24.28 -12.33 -12.80
C GLU A 693 23.20 -12.71 -13.82
N PHE A 694 23.48 -13.77 -14.59
CA PHE A 694 22.47 -14.54 -15.31
C PHE A 694 22.25 -15.87 -14.60
N LEU A 695 21.08 -16.04 -13.97
CA LEU A 695 20.72 -17.21 -13.17
C LEU A 695 19.57 -17.97 -13.81
N LEU A 696 19.81 -19.24 -14.16
CA LEU A 696 18.80 -20.23 -14.52
C LEU A 696 18.53 -21.13 -13.32
N GLY A 697 17.57 -20.74 -12.49
CA GLY A 697 17.16 -21.40 -11.25
C GLY A 697 16.48 -22.76 -11.41
N SER A 698 16.08 -23.35 -10.28
CA SER A 698 15.17 -24.50 -10.26
C SER A 698 13.84 -24.13 -10.93
N GLY A 699 13.35 -25.01 -11.81
CA GLY A 699 12.14 -24.78 -12.62
C GLY A 699 12.34 -23.78 -13.76
N ALA A 700 13.55 -23.31 -14.06
CA ALA A 700 13.75 -22.41 -15.19
C ALA A 700 13.48 -23.11 -16.53
N GLU A 701 12.71 -22.45 -17.39
CA GLU A 701 12.59 -22.77 -18.81
C GLU A 701 13.31 -21.69 -19.62
N PHE A 702 14.18 -22.12 -20.54
CA PHE A 702 14.95 -21.21 -21.36
C PHE A 702 15.00 -21.67 -22.82
N VAL A 703 14.54 -20.79 -23.71
CA VAL A 703 14.51 -20.99 -25.16
C VAL A 703 15.27 -19.87 -25.85
N ALA A 704 16.09 -20.21 -26.84
CA ALA A 704 16.78 -19.22 -27.67
C ALA A 704 16.74 -19.64 -29.15
N ALA A 705 16.57 -18.67 -30.05
CA ALA A 705 16.75 -18.85 -31.48
C ALA A 705 18.22 -19.14 -31.78
N ALA A 706 18.49 -19.99 -32.78
CA ALA A 706 19.86 -20.30 -33.18
C ALA A 706 20.64 -19.03 -33.54
N GLY A 707 21.81 -18.85 -32.93
CA GLY A 707 22.67 -17.68 -33.13
C GLY A 707 22.37 -16.51 -32.18
N SER A 708 21.41 -16.65 -31.25
CA SER A 708 21.16 -15.64 -30.22
C SER A 708 22.42 -15.41 -29.38
N THR A 709 22.64 -14.17 -28.94
CA THR A 709 23.79 -13.81 -28.11
C THR A 709 23.34 -13.14 -26.81
N ILE A 710 23.91 -13.59 -25.67
CA ILE A 710 23.86 -12.85 -24.41
C ILE A 710 25.29 -12.36 -24.11
N ARG A 711 25.45 -11.04 -23.97
CA ARG A 711 26.71 -10.39 -23.59
C ARG A 711 26.74 -10.20 -22.08
N LEU A 712 27.77 -10.72 -21.44
CA LEU A 712 28.00 -10.67 -19.99
C LEU A 712 29.05 -9.60 -19.74
N THR A 713 28.61 -8.38 -19.46
CA THR A 713 29.45 -7.18 -19.31
C THR A 713 29.70 -6.84 -17.85
N ARG A 714 30.67 -5.98 -17.57
CA ARG A 714 31.01 -5.56 -16.21
C ARG A 714 29.83 -4.88 -15.52
N PRO A 715 29.49 -5.21 -14.25
CA PRO A 715 28.57 -4.39 -13.47
C PRO A 715 29.12 -2.99 -13.33
N ASP A 716 28.38 -2.01 -13.85
CA ASP A 716 28.63 -0.61 -13.49
C ASP A 716 28.62 -0.47 -11.96
N ASN A 717 29.53 0.35 -11.43
CA ASN A 717 29.59 0.73 -10.01
C ASN A 717 28.39 1.64 -9.63
N ILE A 718 27.16 1.21 -9.93
CA ILE A 718 25.94 1.91 -9.53
C ILE A 718 25.82 1.74 -8.02
N GLY A 719 25.96 2.86 -7.31
CA GLY A 719 26.16 2.94 -5.88
C GLY A 719 25.14 2.15 -5.04
N ASN A 720 25.69 1.32 -4.15
CA ASN A 720 25.28 1.08 -2.78
C ASN A 720 23.78 0.89 -2.47
N ILE A 721 23.23 -0.34 -2.56
CA ILE A 721 22.07 -0.79 -1.75
C ILE A 721 22.12 -2.32 -1.50
N ASP A 722 22.30 -2.72 -0.24
CA ASP A 722 21.89 -3.92 0.54
C ASP A 722 21.83 -5.36 -0.02
N TYR A 723 22.16 -5.65 -1.27
CA TYR A 723 22.30 -7.04 -1.74
C TYR A 723 23.77 -7.46 -1.74
N PRO A 724 24.09 -8.74 -1.45
CA PRO A 724 25.46 -9.23 -1.52
C PRO A 724 26.02 -8.89 -2.89
N LEU A 725 27.09 -8.09 -2.90
CA LEU A 725 27.79 -7.68 -4.11
C LEU A 725 28.12 -8.95 -4.92
N VAL A 726 27.44 -9.14 -6.04
CA VAL A 726 27.93 -10.05 -7.06
C VAL A 726 29.20 -9.40 -7.60
N THR A 727 30.36 -9.90 -7.17
CA THR A 727 31.67 -9.26 -7.40
C THR A 727 32.21 -9.43 -8.82
N GLY A 728 31.40 -9.93 -9.75
CA GLY A 728 31.74 -10.09 -11.16
C GLY A 728 30.58 -10.65 -11.97
N ASN A 729 30.82 -10.91 -13.25
CA ASN A 729 29.80 -11.45 -14.14
C ASN A 729 29.65 -12.94 -13.85
N SER A 730 28.45 -13.44 -13.57
CA SER A 730 28.25 -14.83 -13.21
C SER A 730 27.11 -15.45 -14.01
N VAL A 731 27.38 -16.57 -14.66
CA VAL A 731 26.35 -17.45 -15.20
C VAL A 731 26.18 -18.62 -14.23
N ALA A 732 25.05 -18.66 -13.54
CA ALA A 732 24.70 -19.70 -12.61
C ALA A 732 23.57 -20.55 -13.19
N ILE A 733 23.76 -21.86 -13.25
CA ILE A 733 22.75 -22.80 -13.72
C ILE A 733 22.43 -23.68 -12.53
N HIS A 734 21.24 -23.54 -11.96
CA HIS A 734 20.70 -24.37 -10.89
C HIS A 734 19.53 -25.25 -11.37
N ALA A 735 19.09 -25.08 -12.63
CA ALA A 735 18.14 -25.99 -13.26
C ALA A 735 18.63 -27.44 -13.20
N THR A 736 17.73 -28.36 -12.90
CA THR A 736 18.00 -29.81 -12.82
C THR A 736 17.52 -30.59 -14.04
N ASP A 737 16.68 -29.96 -14.88
CA ASP A 737 16.26 -30.52 -16.16
C ASP A 737 16.98 -29.81 -17.33
N PRO A 738 17.94 -30.48 -17.99
CA PRO A 738 18.63 -29.92 -19.16
C PRO A 738 17.72 -29.74 -20.38
N GLN A 739 16.52 -30.33 -20.42
CA GLN A 739 15.55 -30.09 -21.49
C GLN A 739 14.79 -28.79 -21.31
N ALA A 740 14.46 -28.41 -20.08
CA ALA A 740 13.83 -27.13 -19.79
C ALA A 740 14.68 -25.95 -20.24
N VAL A 741 16.02 -26.09 -20.22
CA VAL A 741 16.98 -25.06 -20.67
C VAL A 741 17.68 -25.40 -21.99
N ALA A 742 17.01 -26.15 -22.88
CA ALA A 742 17.59 -26.56 -24.17
C ALA A 742 18.01 -25.39 -25.07
N GLY A 743 17.50 -24.18 -24.84
CA GLY A 743 17.92 -22.95 -25.52
C GLY A 743 19.40 -22.63 -25.39
N LEU A 744 20.11 -23.17 -24.37
CA LEU A 744 21.56 -23.02 -24.24
C LEU A 744 22.32 -23.57 -25.47
N ASN A 745 21.79 -24.61 -26.14
CA ASN A 745 22.36 -25.19 -27.36
C ASN A 745 22.21 -24.32 -28.61
N ASN A 746 21.58 -23.15 -28.49
CA ASN A 746 21.41 -22.19 -29.57
C ASN A 746 22.08 -20.84 -29.26
N LEU A 747 22.77 -20.76 -28.12
CA LEU A 747 23.18 -19.51 -27.50
C LEU A 747 24.70 -19.29 -27.58
N THR A 748 25.09 -18.11 -28.01
CA THR A 748 26.42 -17.56 -27.76
C THR A 748 26.43 -16.83 -26.41
N LEU A 749 27.21 -17.34 -25.46
CA LEU A 749 27.54 -16.64 -24.21
C LEU A 749 28.87 -15.92 -24.39
N MET A 750 28.85 -14.59 -24.32
CA MET A 750 30.03 -13.75 -24.54
C MET A 750 30.39 -12.99 -23.28
N PHE A 751 31.52 -13.30 -22.66
CA PHE A 751 32.04 -12.59 -21.48
C PHE A 751 32.96 -11.44 -21.89
N GLU A 752 32.68 -10.23 -21.41
CA GLU A 752 33.43 -9.00 -21.67
C GLU A 752 33.44 -8.12 -20.41
N GLY A 753 34.28 -7.07 -20.35
CA GLY A 753 34.25 -6.11 -19.22
C GLY A 753 35.56 -5.99 -18.42
N GLY A 754 36.68 -6.47 -18.96
CA GLY A 754 38.01 -6.35 -18.36
C GLY A 754 38.52 -7.63 -17.71
N SER A 755 39.84 -7.76 -17.67
CA SER A 755 40.53 -8.92 -17.07
C SER A 755 40.77 -8.77 -15.55
N ASP A 756 40.46 -7.60 -14.97
CA ASP A 756 40.58 -7.29 -13.55
C ASP A 756 39.46 -7.92 -12.69
N ILE A 757 38.39 -8.38 -13.33
CA ILE A 757 37.27 -9.07 -12.70
C ILE A 757 37.22 -10.50 -13.24
N ILE A 758 37.17 -11.47 -12.33
CA ILE A 758 37.00 -12.88 -12.70
C ILE A 758 35.50 -13.14 -12.76
N ALA A 759 34.99 -13.31 -13.98
CA ALA A 759 33.67 -13.85 -14.23
C ALA A 759 33.61 -15.33 -13.87
N THR A 760 32.42 -15.86 -13.58
CA THR A 760 32.23 -17.29 -13.30
C THR A 760 31.16 -17.91 -14.18
N ILE A 761 31.33 -19.18 -14.53
CA ILE A 761 30.28 -19.99 -15.17
C ILE A 761 30.17 -21.35 -14.49
N GLU A 762 28.93 -21.75 -14.20
CA GLU A 762 28.62 -23.06 -13.64
C GLU A 762 28.89 -24.18 -14.64
N ALA A 763 29.64 -25.20 -14.23
CA ALA A 763 29.76 -26.46 -14.94
C ALA A 763 28.55 -27.32 -14.58
N ALA A 764 27.43 -27.23 -15.31
CA ALA A 764 26.17 -27.90 -14.94
C ALA A 764 25.97 -29.32 -15.49
N GLY A 765 26.76 -29.72 -16.50
CA GLY A 765 26.59 -31.02 -17.16
C GLY A 765 27.18 -32.17 -16.35
N VAL A 766 26.61 -33.38 -16.44
CA VAL A 766 27.29 -34.61 -15.99
C VAL A 766 28.58 -34.77 -16.77
N ASP A 767 29.69 -35.06 -16.10
CA ASP A 767 30.91 -35.50 -16.77
C ASP A 767 30.73 -36.89 -17.42
N ARG A 768 30.37 -36.89 -18.70
CA ARG A 768 30.25 -38.07 -19.57
C ARG A 768 31.51 -38.31 -20.40
N GLY A 769 32.63 -37.68 -20.02
CA GLY A 769 33.85 -37.71 -20.81
C GLY A 769 33.75 -36.94 -22.14
N PRO A 770 34.77 -37.06 -22.99
CA PRO A 770 34.83 -36.41 -24.30
C PRO A 770 34.01 -37.19 -25.34
N THR A 771 32.70 -37.34 -25.10
CA THR A 771 31.79 -38.09 -25.98
C THR A 771 30.63 -37.22 -26.43
N LEU A 772 30.03 -37.56 -27.58
CA LEU A 772 28.86 -36.84 -28.10
C LEU A 772 27.65 -36.91 -27.15
N ALA A 773 27.59 -37.93 -26.30
CA ALA A 773 26.55 -38.06 -25.29
C ALA A 773 26.59 -36.95 -24.24
N GLY A 774 27.72 -36.26 -24.08
CA GLY A 774 27.86 -35.09 -23.22
C GLY A 774 27.25 -33.80 -23.78
N PHE A 775 26.95 -33.75 -25.08
CA PHE A 775 26.30 -32.61 -25.74
C PHE A 775 24.79 -32.81 -25.96
N TYR A 776 24.23 -33.91 -25.45
CA TYR A 776 22.82 -34.25 -25.61
C TYR A 776 22.15 -34.30 -24.25
N GLN A 777 21.18 -33.40 -24.04
CA GLN A 777 20.42 -33.28 -22.79
C GLN A 777 21.33 -33.18 -21.55
N ASN A 778 22.31 -32.27 -21.58
CA ASN A 778 23.35 -32.17 -20.56
C ASN A 778 23.88 -30.74 -20.38
N PHE A 779 22.98 -29.74 -20.47
CA PHE A 779 23.32 -28.31 -20.29
C PHE A 779 24.44 -27.80 -21.21
N SER A 780 24.58 -28.37 -22.40
CA SER A 780 25.57 -27.90 -23.37
C SER A 780 25.22 -26.50 -23.89
N ILE A 781 26.27 -25.72 -24.16
CA ILE A 781 26.19 -24.38 -24.73
C ILE A 781 26.67 -24.45 -26.18
N ASP A 782 26.03 -23.72 -27.08
CA ASP A 782 26.50 -23.63 -28.47
C ASP A 782 27.88 -22.99 -28.54
N THR A 783 27.96 -21.69 -28.23
CA THR A 783 29.21 -20.94 -28.35
C THR A 783 29.56 -20.26 -27.02
N LEU A 784 30.78 -20.46 -26.53
CA LEU A 784 31.33 -19.72 -25.40
C LEU A 784 32.46 -18.81 -25.89
N VAL A 785 32.30 -17.51 -25.76
CA VAL A 785 33.30 -16.49 -26.12
C VAL A 785 33.84 -15.83 -24.87
N ILE A 786 35.16 -15.80 -24.71
CA ILE A 786 35.84 -15.17 -23.58
C ILE A 786 36.67 -13.99 -24.12
N GLY A 787 36.19 -12.79 -23.81
CA GLY A 787 36.60 -11.50 -24.35
C GLY A 787 36.06 -11.28 -25.75
N GLY A 788 35.53 -10.09 -26.01
CA GLY A 788 35.14 -9.67 -27.36
C GLY A 788 35.75 -8.29 -27.64
N VAL A 789 34.99 -7.21 -27.46
CA VAL A 789 35.54 -5.85 -27.57
C VAL A 789 36.58 -5.59 -26.48
N GLU A 790 36.32 -6.07 -25.27
CA GLU A 790 37.24 -6.02 -24.14
C GLU A 790 37.67 -7.45 -23.75
N PRO A 791 38.93 -7.63 -23.28
CA PRO A 791 39.35 -8.91 -22.73
C PRO A 791 38.54 -9.26 -21.48
N ALA A 792 38.41 -10.55 -21.19
CA ALA A 792 37.71 -11.04 -20.00
C ALA A 792 38.49 -12.16 -19.30
N SER A 793 38.32 -12.28 -17.98
CA SER A 793 38.80 -13.42 -17.20
C SER A 793 37.62 -14.27 -16.76
N LEU A 794 37.59 -15.55 -17.10
CA LEU A 794 36.50 -16.48 -16.76
C LEU A 794 37.03 -17.66 -15.95
N SER A 795 36.32 -18.03 -14.87
CA SER A 795 36.59 -19.23 -14.08
C SER A 795 35.40 -20.18 -14.10
N LEU A 796 35.65 -21.48 -14.22
CA LEU A 796 34.61 -22.48 -13.97
C LEU A 796 34.34 -22.62 -12.47
N VAL A 797 33.08 -22.86 -12.12
CA VAL A 797 32.63 -23.16 -10.76
C VAL A 797 31.64 -24.32 -10.76
N ASP A 798 31.51 -24.98 -9.62
CA ASP A 798 30.57 -26.08 -9.34
C ASP A 798 29.85 -25.72 -8.04
N LEU A 799 28.91 -24.78 -8.14
CA LEU A 799 28.16 -24.22 -7.02
C LEU A 799 26.88 -25.01 -6.75
N PHE A 800 26.33 -25.68 -7.77
CA PHE A 800 25.03 -26.33 -7.71
C PHE A 800 25.11 -27.77 -8.18
N GLN A 801 24.38 -28.66 -7.49
CA GLN A 801 24.21 -30.02 -7.97
C GLN A 801 23.05 -30.09 -8.96
N ASN A 802 23.33 -29.91 -10.24
CA ASN A 802 22.34 -29.94 -11.33
C ASN A 802 21.77 -31.33 -11.61
N GLN A 803 22.34 -32.38 -11.03
CA GLN A 803 21.97 -33.76 -11.31
C GLN A 803 21.10 -34.30 -10.16
N ALA A 804 19.85 -34.66 -10.47
CA ALA A 804 18.94 -35.24 -9.49
C ALA A 804 19.52 -36.56 -8.94
N GLY A 805 20.06 -36.54 -7.72
CA GLY A 805 20.67 -37.72 -7.07
C GLY A 805 22.03 -38.15 -7.62
N GLY A 806 22.71 -37.32 -8.42
CA GLY A 806 24.01 -37.65 -8.99
C GLY A 806 25.17 -37.58 -7.98
N THR A 807 26.14 -38.49 -8.07
CA THR A 807 27.46 -38.41 -7.40
C THR A 807 28.60 -38.16 -8.38
N LEU A 808 28.29 -38.11 -9.69
CA LEU A 808 29.27 -37.87 -10.72
C LEU A 808 29.74 -36.40 -10.67
N PRO A 809 31.03 -36.13 -10.95
CA PRO A 809 31.52 -34.77 -11.10
C PRO A 809 30.80 -34.04 -12.22
N ASN A 810 30.67 -32.72 -12.08
CA ASN A 810 30.13 -31.89 -13.15
C ASN A 810 31.22 -31.43 -14.14
N ALA A 811 30.81 -31.12 -15.36
CA ALA A 811 31.66 -30.65 -16.45
C ALA A 811 30.91 -29.67 -17.35
N LEU A 812 31.66 -28.79 -18.02
CA LEU A 812 31.14 -27.86 -19.01
C LEU A 812 31.28 -28.43 -20.42
N TYR A 813 30.20 -28.40 -21.20
CA TYR A 813 30.16 -28.82 -22.61
C TYR A 813 29.84 -27.63 -23.51
N VAL A 814 30.72 -27.32 -24.47
CA VAL A 814 30.59 -26.16 -25.37
C VAL A 814 30.84 -26.59 -26.81
N ASP A 815 29.95 -26.31 -27.76
CA ASP A 815 30.18 -26.73 -29.16
C ASP A 815 31.37 -25.97 -29.80
N HIS A 816 31.37 -24.65 -29.63
CA HIS A 816 32.37 -23.71 -30.13
C HIS A 816 32.99 -22.90 -28.99
N LEU A 817 34.27 -23.15 -28.66
CA LEU A 817 35.00 -22.36 -27.67
C LEU A 817 35.86 -21.30 -28.33
N VAL A 818 35.67 -20.02 -27.99
CA VAL A 818 36.50 -18.92 -28.46
C VAL A 818 37.14 -18.21 -27.26
N VAL A 819 38.46 -18.14 -27.22
CA VAL A 819 39.21 -17.41 -26.20
C VAL A 819 40.11 -16.40 -26.89
N ASN A 820 39.64 -15.15 -26.93
CA ASN A 820 40.30 -14.07 -27.65
C ASN A 820 41.59 -13.60 -26.95
N GLU A 821 42.38 -12.81 -27.67
CA GLU A 821 43.66 -12.29 -27.17
C GLU A 821 43.44 -11.42 -25.92
N GLY A 822 44.32 -11.57 -24.92
CA GLY A 822 44.24 -10.85 -23.64
C GLY A 822 43.24 -11.41 -22.62
N SER A 823 42.35 -12.31 -23.03
CA SER A 823 41.42 -13.00 -22.13
C SER A 823 42.08 -14.17 -21.40
N THR A 824 41.48 -14.62 -20.30
CA THR A 824 41.91 -15.82 -19.57
C THR A 824 40.76 -16.77 -19.26
N LEU A 825 41.03 -18.07 -19.36
CA LEU A 825 40.11 -19.14 -18.92
C LEU A 825 40.79 -20.00 -17.85
N ASN A 826 40.22 -19.98 -16.64
CA ASN A 826 40.60 -20.82 -15.52
C ASN A 826 39.58 -21.96 -15.35
N LEU A 827 40.04 -23.21 -15.42
CA LEU A 827 39.17 -24.35 -15.22
C LEU A 827 38.87 -24.66 -13.75
N ASN A 828 39.67 -24.14 -12.81
CA ASN A 828 39.46 -24.32 -11.38
C ASN A 828 39.28 -25.80 -10.94
N GLY A 829 40.04 -26.71 -11.58
CA GLY A 829 39.96 -28.16 -11.33
C GLY A 829 38.78 -28.89 -11.98
N LEU A 830 37.89 -28.19 -12.68
CA LEU A 830 36.77 -28.75 -13.42
C LEU A 830 37.17 -29.11 -14.86
N LYS A 831 36.28 -29.83 -15.56
CA LYS A 831 36.52 -30.27 -16.94
C LYS A 831 35.70 -29.46 -17.93
N LEU A 832 36.29 -29.21 -19.10
CA LEU A 832 35.64 -28.57 -20.23
C LEU A 832 35.84 -29.41 -21.49
N TYR A 833 34.74 -29.79 -22.12
CA TYR A 833 34.71 -30.50 -23.38
C TYR A 833 34.18 -29.60 -24.49
N TYR A 834 34.83 -29.65 -25.64
CA TYR A 834 34.41 -28.86 -26.80
C TYR A 834 34.56 -29.62 -28.11
N ARG A 835 33.81 -29.21 -29.16
CA ARG A 835 33.97 -29.80 -30.50
C ARG A 835 34.99 -29.04 -31.32
N THR A 836 34.89 -27.71 -31.31
CA THR A 836 35.82 -26.83 -32.01
C THR A 836 36.28 -25.72 -31.08
N ALA A 837 37.51 -25.24 -31.27
CA ALA A 837 38.01 -24.11 -30.50
C ALA A 837 38.92 -23.19 -31.32
N SER A 838 38.88 -21.91 -30.96
CA SER A 838 39.79 -20.87 -31.38
C SER A 838 40.38 -20.21 -30.13
N ILE A 839 41.60 -20.58 -29.75
CA ILE A 839 42.24 -20.16 -28.50
C ILE A 839 43.51 -19.37 -28.84
N ALA A 840 43.56 -18.10 -28.45
CA ALA A 840 44.76 -17.29 -28.58
C ALA A 840 45.92 -17.86 -27.74
N ALA A 841 47.17 -17.76 -28.22
CA ALA A 841 48.32 -18.47 -27.63
C ALA A 841 48.66 -18.09 -26.16
N SER A 842 48.14 -16.96 -25.66
CA SER A 842 48.41 -16.44 -24.31
C SER A 842 47.23 -16.55 -23.33
N SER A 843 46.13 -17.21 -23.70
CA SER A 843 44.85 -17.09 -22.97
C SER A 843 44.50 -18.24 -22.02
N LEU A 844 45.39 -19.24 -21.87
CA LEU A 844 45.20 -20.37 -20.95
C LEU A 844 46.14 -20.26 -19.73
N THR A 845 45.58 -20.27 -18.53
CA THR A 845 46.35 -20.34 -17.28
C THR A 845 46.74 -21.80 -16.93
N ALA A 846 47.92 -21.99 -16.34
CA ALA A 846 48.69 -23.24 -16.31
C ALA A 846 48.09 -24.46 -15.55
N ASP A 847 46.91 -24.34 -14.92
CA ASP A 847 46.20 -25.50 -14.35
C ASP A 847 45.46 -26.35 -15.40
N ALA A 848 45.45 -25.93 -16.67
CA ALA A 848 44.76 -26.60 -17.78
C ALA A 848 45.36 -27.94 -18.24
N SER A 849 46.44 -28.44 -17.59
CA SER A 849 47.21 -29.60 -18.05
C SER A 849 46.43 -30.94 -18.13
N PHE A 850 45.19 -31.01 -17.64
CA PHE A 850 44.37 -32.23 -17.69
C PHE A 850 42.87 -32.05 -18.03
N GLY A 851 42.39 -30.84 -18.34
CA GLY A 851 40.94 -30.55 -18.34
C GLY A 851 40.27 -30.20 -19.67
N ILE A 852 41.02 -29.82 -20.71
CA ILE A 852 40.49 -29.36 -22.01
C ILE A 852 40.61 -30.49 -23.04
N GLN A 853 39.48 -31.09 -23.47
CA GLN A 853 39.49 -32.21 -24.42
C GLN A 853 38.56 -31.96 -25.61
N VAL A 854 39.11 -32.16 -26.82
CA VAL A 854 38.34 -32.16 -28.07
C VAL A 854 37.48 -33.41 -28.14
N VAL A 855 36.19 -33.26 -28.41
CA VAL A 855 35.30 -34.37 -28.74
C VAL A 855 35.29 -34.57 -30.26
N PRO A 856 35.82 -35.70 -30.77
CA PRO A 856 35.88 -35.92 -32.21
C PRO A 856 34.48 -35.96 -32.82
N GLU A 857 34.25 -35.18 -33.87
CA GLU A 857 33.03 -35.35 -34.67
C GLU A 857 32.96 -36.78 -35.25
N PRO A 858 31.76 -37.35 -35.44
CA PRO A 858 31.59 -38.70 -36.00
C PRO A 858 32.39 -38.92 -37.28
N ALA A 859 32.46 -37.90 -38.15
CA ALA A 859 33.20 -37.97 -39.40
C ALA A 859 34.72 -38.09 -39.19
N ALA A 860 35.28 -37.36 -38.22
CA ALA A 860 36.69 -37.44 -37.86
C ALA A 860 37.05 -38.78 -37.21
N ALA A 861 36.15 -39.34 -36.39
CA ALA A 861 36.31 -40.67 -35.82
C ALA A 861 36.31 -41.75 -36.91
N VAL A 862 35.38 -41.69 -37.86
CA VAL A 862 35.35 -42.61 -39.01
C VAL A 862 36.61 -42.47 -39.86
N LEU A 863 37.10 -41.25 -40.11
CA LEU A 863 38.34 -41.04 -40.87
C LEU A 863 39.57 -41.57 -40.11
N ALA A 864 39.63 -41.42 -38.79
CA ALA A 864 40.70 -41.98 -37.96
C ALA A 864 40.68 -43.53 -37.98
N PHE A 865 39.50 -44.14 -37.92
CA PHE A 865 39.33 -45.59 -38.03
C PHE A 865 39.62 -46.13 -39.44
N VAL A 866 39.37 -45.36 -40.50
CA VAL A 866 39.73 -45.73 -41.90
C VAL A 866 41.22 -45.47 -42.20
N ALA A 867 41.83 -44.44 -41.61
CA ALA A 867 43.24 -44.12 -41.79
C ALA A 867 44.19 -45.00 -40.97
N ALA A 868 43.77 -45.49 -39.79
CA ALA A 868 44.55 -46.38 -38.94
C ALA A 868 45.07 -47.65 -39.67
N PRO A 869 44.26 -48.38 -40.47
CA PRO A 869 44.77 -49.52 -41.25
C PRO A 869 45.64 -49.10 -42.45
N LEU A 870 45.51 -47.88 -42.98
CA LEU A 870 46.39 -47.36 -44.05
C LEU A 870 47.80 -47.04 -43.55
N PHE A 871 47.97 -46.66 -42.27
CA PHE A 871 49.28 -46.44 -41.66
C PHE A 871 49.96 -47.74 -41.19
N ILE A 872 49.19 -48.77 -40.81
CA ILE A 872 49.75 -50.09 -40.45
C ILE A 872 50.34 -50.81 -41.69
N ARG A 873 49.91 -50.46 -42.91
CA ARG A 873 50.41 -51.08 -44.15
C ARG A 873 51.73 -50.50 -44.71
N ARG A 874 52.33 -49.47 -44.07
CA ARG A 874 53.56 -48.81 -44.55
C ARG A 874 54.84 -49.17 -43.76
N ARG A 875 54.80 -50.23 -42.94
CA ARG A 875 55.96 -50.76 -42.19
C ARG A 875 56.36 -52.20 -42.59
N ALA A 876 55.97 -52.65 -43.78
CA ALA A 876 56.45 -53.88 -44.39
C ALA A 876 56.80 -53.62 -45.88
N SER A 877 57.92 -52.94 -46.10
CA SER A 877 58.72 -52.97 -47.32
C SER A 877 60.12 -52.50 -46.99
#